data_AF-A0A1Y4MCD7-F1
#
_entry.id   AF-A0A1Y4MCD7-F1
#
_cell.length_a   1.000
_cell.length_b   1.000
_cell.length_c   1.000
_cell.angle_alpha   90.00
_cell.angle_beta   90.00
_cell.angle_gamma   90.00
#
_symmetry.space_group_name_H-M   'P 1'
#
loop_
_entity.id
_entity.type
_entity.pdbx_description
1 polymer ?
#
loop_
_entity_poly.entity_id
_entity_poly.type
_entity_poly.pdbx_seq_one_letter_code
_entity_poly.pdbx_strand_id
1 'polypeptide(L)'
;MDLQQTNFTMLWGVVDPDLKDLLTLVGNTRDLSALPDEQIDEIMTALCVNSYSEFERKFPLKAYGFFDAENQKMHFQLNRPEHLPPEFVTEYPLDRNSPTIGVLFDMIAARSRQGARTVEFDFESLTKQLSPEKMRASIQQIRKEMNYNYGKYAALPEEDPVRDDLAHKLNALFADAREHYNNPVQMLALAADDCEQRLLLSGAGDGDAKGARITAGLLALKEDGSLEVKALPPANETALAAMDDAGSAQLAKVLSEDYESNAGDYASPYVKDLVVRTFSPLATTVGSKVDYQREVENHNAYLSLYTQAQKDFMECVKPVCEILLGVHLFFEQYEDTVKSKSAMRPRLLVANCDPEMAARSGNLPRVQTFLNTTNLTNDMDNHIWQAIFPNLSFSKAGDQKEIRQVFATAKQKKKTDVYSMETLSTLTDALADYGIKTFFSFETGEDTTFDKVAKEGIGAFIDRCAPLMNKDYSACAVPCLPNVTVIPKNKSGVITGKLMTTDGENAAYSDRQEDVQRFYLNGIYIPAAFIAAGIMAACQDPDFLREKFIRSVDPTLPGVRFDIESGDNALLVPTTLAREVAGWTRSVKEEINRQGFGFILSSEVQSLKGKPVNNLTVYKARSLAHDGYQYEPIFQQTVSSYFECVLRRVSSDFKKDAVEFFFSANPSSQMQQWMNRKDFINAVIKPEDAVTYDLDERAGHCEIHFQFGGVQKNVKVRLRRTTAGAGV
;
A
#
# COMPACT_ATOMS: atom_id res chain seq x y z
N MET A 1 -20.92 -16.29 -27.17
CA MET A 1 -20.34 -14.95 -27.40
C MET A 1 -20.07 -14.43 -26.00
N ASP A 2 -18.91 -14.80 -25.47
CA ASP A 2 -18.69 -14.79 -24.03
C ASP A 2 -18.31 -13.39 -23.53
N LEU A 3 -18.72 -13.09 -22.29
CA LEU A 3 -18.42 -11.85 -21.60
C LEU A 3 -16.90 -11.65 -21.52
N GLN A 4 -16.39 -10.48 -21.94
CA GLN A 4 -14.94 -10.25 -22.00
C GLN A 4 -14.32 -9.87 -20.65
N GLN A 5 -15.07 -9.26 -19.74
CA GLN A 5 -14.55 -8.76 -18.47
C GLN A 5 -15.49 -9.09 -17.30
N THR A 6 -15.04 -9.91 -16.36
CA THR A 6 -15.82 -10.31 -15.16
C THR A 6 -15.18 -9.91 -13.84
N ASN A 7 -14.03 -9.23 -13.88
CA ASN A 7 -13.17 -8.92 -12.73
C ASN A 7 -12.91 -7.42 -12.53
N PHE A 8 -13.87 -6.59 -12.94
CA PHE A 8 -13.84 -5.16 -12.63
C PHE A 8 -14.29 -4.92 -11.18
N THR A 9 -13.42 -4.28 -10.41
CA THR A 9 -13.59 -4.00 -8.99
C THR A 9 -13.65 -2.50 -8.75
N MET A 10 -14.47 -2.03 -7.81
CA MET A 10 -14.49 -0.64 -7.35
C MET A 10 -13.82 -0.53 -5.97
N LEU A 11 -13.04 0.52 -5.73
CA LEU A 11 -12.44 0.83 -4.43
C LEU A 11 -13.13 2.05 -3.81
N TRP A 12 -13.69 1.87 -2.62
CA TRP A 12 -14.17 2.95 -1.77
C TRP A 12 -13.06 3.52 -0.90
N GLY A 13 -13.03 4.85 -0.75
CA GLY A 13 -12.04 5.57 0.03
C GLY A 13 -11.49 6.77 -0.71
N VAL A 14 -10.92 7.71 0.05
CA VAL A 14 -10.17 8.84 -0.49
C VAL A 14 -8.73 8.39 -0.67
N VAL A 15 -8.26 8.39 -1.92
CA VAL A 15 -6.86 8.11 -2.23
C VAL A 15 -6.13 9.44 -2.28
N ASP A 16 -6.49 10.29 -3.24
CA ASP A 16 -5.90 11.62 -3.44
C ASP A 16 -7.00 12.69 -3.35
N PRO A 17 -7.06 13.46 -2.25
CA PRO A 17 -8.05 14.50 -2.04
C PRO A 17 -8.07 15.61 -3.10
N ASP A 18 -6.95 15.85 -3.79
CA ASP A 18 -6.81 16.94 -4.76
C ASP A 18 -7.33 16.55 -6.16
N LEU A 19 -7.56 15.26 -6.41
CA LEU A 19 -8.10 14.75 -7.66
C LEU A 19 -9.62 14.70 -7.66
N LYS A 20 -10.22 14.79 -8.85
CA LYS A 20 -11.66 14.65 -9.03
C LYS A 20 -12.12 13.28 -8.48
N ASP A 21 -13.23 13.29 -7.76
CA ASP A 21 -13.88 12.06 -7.26
C ASP A 21 -15.04 11.62 -8.16
N LEU A 22 -15.55 10.41 -7.90
CA LEU A 22 -16.69 9.85 -8.65
C LEU A 22 -17.92 10.77 -8.58
N LEU A 23 -18.22 11.34 -7.42
CA LEU A 23 -19.42 12.18 -7.22
C LEU A 23 -19.35 13.51 -7.99
N THR A 24 -18.14 14.05 -8.15
CA THR A 24 -17.85 15.28 -8.89
C THR A 24 -17.93 15.03 -10.39
N LEU A 25 -17.35 13.93 -10.86
CA LEU A 25 -17.40 13.56 -12.27
C LEU A 25 -18.80 13.19 -12.73
N VAL A 26 -19.59 12.52 -11.90
CA VAL A 26 -21.01 12.23 -12.18
C VAL A 26 -21.86 13.50 -12.17
N GLY A 27 -21.54 14.45 -11.27
CA GLY A 27 -22.24 15.73 -11.20
C GLY A 27 -23.68 15.61 -10.69
N ASN A 28 -24.55 16.51 -11.15
CA ASN A 28 -25.95 16.55 -10.70
C ASN A 28 -26.81 15.58 -11.53
N THR A 29 -27.43 14.60 -10.87
CA THR A 29 -28.25 13.57 -11.52
C THR A 29 -29.75 13.78 -11.34
N ARG A 30 -30.19 14.97 -10.89
CA ARG A 30 -31.62 15.31 -10.84
C ARG A 30 -32.24 15.08 -12.22
N ASP A 31 -33.20 14.17 -12.29
CA ASP A 31 -33.94 13.74 -13.49
C ASP A 31 -33.17 12.86 -14.51
N LEU A 32 -31.96 12.38 -14.19
CA LEU A 32 -31.19 11.48 -15.05
C LEU A 32 -31.23 10.03 -14.55
N SER A 33 -31.72 9.12 -15.40
CA SER A 33 -31.68 7.67 -15.13
C SER A 33 -30.35 7.02 -15.51
N ALA A 34 -29.61 7.62 -16.44
CA ALA A 34 -28.30 7.16 -16.94
C ALA A 34 -27.42 8.35 -17.35
N LEU A 35 -26.11 8.15 -17.43
CA LEU A 35 -25.12 9.14 -17.84
C LEU A 35 -24.83 9.04 -19.36
N PRO A 36 -24.43 10.13 -20.03
CA PRO A 36 -23.94 10.08 -21.40
C PRO A 36 -22.62 9.30 -21.53
N ASP A 37 -22.41 8.65 -22.67
CA ASP A 37 -21.21 7.83 -22.94
C ASP A 37 -19.91 8.64 -22.78
N GLU A 38 -19.86 9.90 -23.25
CA GLU A 38 -18.70 10.79 -23.08
C GLU A 38 -18.31 10.99 -21.61
N GLN A 39 -19.31 11.06 -20.73
CA GLN A 39 -19.09 11.24 -19.29
C GLN A 39 -18.61 9.95 -18.63
N ILE A 40 -19.10 8.80 -19.09
CA ILE A 40 -18.58 7.49 -18.66
C ILE A 40 -17.13 7.32 -19.10
N ASP A 41 -16.79 7.71 -20.33
CA ASP A 41 -15.41 7.66 -20.82
C ASP A 41 -14.49 8.60 -20.03
N GLU A 42 -14.96 9.79 -19.62
CA GLU A 42 -14.23 10.67 -18.71
C GLU A 42 -13.98 9.99 -17.35
N ILE A 43 -15.02 9.40 -16.76
CA ILE A 43 -14.91 8.67 -15.48
C ILE A 43 -13.92 7.51 -15.58
N MET A 44 -14.05 6.67 -16.62
CA MET A 44 -13.17 5.52 -16.80
C MET A 44 -11.73 5.95 -17.08
N THR A 45 -11.53 7.02 -17.85
CA THR A 45 -10.18 7.56 -18.13
C THR A 45 -9.52 8.12 -16.88
N ALA A 46 -10.27 8.82 -16.04
CA ALA A 46 -9.76 9.45 -14.82
C ALA A 46 -9.55 8.45 -13.68
N LEU A 47 -10.51 7.57 -13.41
CA LEU A 47 -10.58 6.79 -12.17
C LEU A 47 -10.26 5.29 -12.31
N CYS A 48 -10.31 4.73 -13.53
CA CYS A 48 -10.02 3.31 -13.75
C CYS A 48 -8.52 3.08 -13.95
N VAL A 49 -7.98 2.03 -13.35
CA VAL A 49 -6.58 1.59 -13.48
C VAL A 49 -6.53 0.07 -13.74
N ASN A 50 -5.56 -0.38 -14.53
CA ASN A 50 -5.40 -1.79 -14.92
C ASN A 50 -4.12 -2.44 -14.36
N SER A 51 -3.29 -1.65 -13.67
CA SER A 51 -2.07 -2.11 -12.98
C SER A 51 -1.71 -1.16 -11.85
N TYR A 52 -0.84 -1.61 -10.96
CA TYR A 52 -0.32 -0.74 -9.90
C TYR A 52 0.51 0.43 -10.45
N SER A 53 1.31 0.21 -11.51
CA SER A 53 2.06 1.30 -12.14
C SER A 53 1.17 2.36 -12.80
N GLU A 54 0.01 1.96 -13.35
CA GLU A 54 -0.96 2.92 -13.85
C GLU A 54 -1.60 3.73 -12.72
N PHE A 55 -1.85 3.07 -11.57
CA PHE A 55 -2.37 3.70 -10.37
C PHE A 55 -1.43 4.79 -9.84
N GLU A 56 -0.12 4.50 -9.67
CA GLU A 56 0.85 5.52 -9.23
C GLU A 56 0.91 6.73 -10.16
N ARG A 57 0.73 6.52 -11.47
CA ARG A 57 0.73 7.61 -12.46
C ARG A 57 -0.54 8.46 -12.40
N LYS A 58 -1.70 7.83 -12.20
CA LYS A 58 -3.01 8.51 -12.16
C LYS A 58 -3.30 9.18 -10.82
N PHE A 59 -2.78 8.62 -9.73
CA PHE A 59 -2.93 9.10 -8.36
C PHE A 59 -1.54 9.41 -7.76
N PRO A 60 -0.89 10.51 -8.17
CA PRO A 60 0.44 10.88 -7.70
C PRO A 60 0.37 11.47 -6.28
N LEU A 61 0.23 10.58 -5.30
CA LEU A 61 0.01 10.93 -3.90
C LEU A 61 1.15 11.74 -3.31
N LYS A 62 0.78 12.74 -2.52
CA LYS A 62 1.72 13.65 -1.84
C LYS A 62 1.28 13.88 -0.40
N ALA A 63 2.27 14.06 0.47
CA ALA A 63 2.08 14.69 1.77
C ALA A 63 2.67 16.09 1.75
N TYR A 64 2.07 17.01 2.50
CA TYR A 64 2.50 18.39 2.60
C TYR A 64 3.04 18.64 4.00
N GLY A 65 4.28 19.11 4.08
CA GLY A 65 4.94 19.51 5.32
C GLY A 65 5.18 21.01 5.37
N PHE A 66 4.96 21.63 6.53
CA PHE A 66 5.29 23.03 6.78
C PHE A 66 5.71 23.23 8.25
N PHE A 67 6.47 24.29 8.52
CA PHE A 67 6.93 24.60 9.87
C PHE A 67 5.99 25.60 10.56
N ASP A 68 5.48 25.24 11.72
CA ASP A 68 4.73 26.13 12.61
C ASP A 68 5.71 26.87 13.53
N ALA A 69 5.86 28.17 13.30
CA ALA A 69 6.75 29.03 14.07
C ALA A 69 6.27 29.28 15.51
N GLU A 70 4.96 29.23 15.79
CA GLU A 70 4.42 29.44 17.13
C GLU A 70 4.69 28.23 18.03
N ASN A 71 4.47 27.03 17.49
CA ASN A 71 4.67 25.77 18.21
C ASN A 71 6.09 25.20 18.05
N GLN A 72 6.92 25.80 17.19
CA GLN A 72 8.27 25.36 16.83
C GLN A 72 8.33 23.90 16.36
N LYS A 73 7.37 23.48 15.53
CA LYS A 73 7.22 22.09 15.08
C LYS A 73 6.87 21.98 13.61
N MET A 74 7.28 20.87 12.99
CA MET A 74 6.82 20.49 11.67
C MET A 74 5.41 19.91 11.76
N HIS A 75 4.52 20.39 10.88
CA HIS A 75 3.19 19.85 10.69
C HIS A 75 3.11 19.16 9.34
N PHE A 76 2.45 17.99 9.31
CA PHE A 76 2.21 17.22 8.10
C PHE A 76 0.72 17.01 7.92
N GLN A 77 0.27 17.11 6.67
CA GLN A 77 -1.10 16.85 6.27
C GLN A 77 -1.16 16.31 4.84
N LEU A 78 -2.22 15.58 4.52
CA LEU A 78 -2.43 15.00 3.18
C LEU A 78 -3.05 15.99 2.21
N ASN A 79 -3.86 16.92 2.69
CA ASN A 79 -4.45 17.97 1.87
C ASN A 79 -3.48 19.15 1.77
N ARG A 80 -3.40 19.79 0.61
CA ARG A 80 -2.62 21.02 0.48
C ARG A 80 -3.19 22.13 1.38
N PRO A 81 -2.37 22.81 2.20
CA PRO A 81 -2.84 23.95 2.99
C PRO A 81 -3.11 25.16 2.09
N GLU A 82 -4.38 25.48 1.84
CA GLU A 82 -4.77 26.61 0.97
C GLU A 82 -4.39 27.99 1.54
N HIS A 83 -4.23 28.09 2.86
CA HIS A 83 -3.93 29.34 3.55
C HIS A 83 -2.45 29.72 3.54
N LEU A 84 -1.56 28.81 3.10
CA LEU A 84 -0.12 29.03 3.06
C LEU A 84 0.37 29.26 1.62
N PRO A 85 1.28 30.23 1.40
CA PRO A 85 1.95 30.38 0.11
C PRO A 85 2.73 29.09 -0.25
N PRO A 86 2.81 28.73 -1.55
CA PRO A 86 3.51 27.52 -2.01
C PRO A 86 4.97 27.42 -1.54
N GLU A 87 5.64 28.56 -1.37
CA GLU A 87 7.05 28.67 -0.97
C GLU A 87 7.31 28.13 0.44
N PHE A 88 6.29 28.08 1.30
CA PHE A 88 6.40 27.60 2.69
C PHE A 88 5.94 26.15 2.88
N VAL A 89 5.60 25.46 1.80
CA VAL A 89 5.06 24.10 1.82
C VAL A 89 5.99 23.17 1.06
N THR A 90 6.53 22.17 1.75
CA THR A 90 7.32 21.11 1.14
C THR A 90 6.40 19.96 0.72
N GLU A 91 6.45 19.59 -0.56
CA GLU A 91 5.76 18.41 -1.08
C GLU A 91 6.62 17.15 -0.89
N TYR A 92 6.03 16.08 -0.36
CA TYR A 92 6.65 14.78 -0.16
C TYR A 92 5.92 13.74 -1.03
N PRO A 93 6.47 13.35 -2.19
CA PRO A 93 5.88 12.29 -3.02
C PRO A 93 5.80 10.97 -2.27
N LEU A 94 4.66 10.29 -2.38
CA LEU A 94 4.39 9.00 -1.74
C LEU A 94 4.31 7.90 -2.81
N ASP A 95 5.46 7.56 -3.38
CA ASP A 95 5.61 6.51 -4.40
C ASP A 95 6.65 5.46 -3.98
N ARG A 96 6.85 4.42 -4.81
CA ARG A 96 7.89 3.41 -4.60
C ARG A 96 9.32 3.96 -4.51
N ASN A 97 9.60 5.13 -5.10
CA ASN A 97 10.92 5.75 -5.07
C ASN A 97 11.16 6.52 -3.77
N SER A 98 10.10 6.88 -3.05
CA SER A 98 10.21 7.57 -1.78
C SER A 98 10.97 6.70 -0.75
N PRO A 99 11.89 7.29 0.05
CA PRO A 99 12.72 6.54 0.99
C PRO A 99 11.91 5.73 2.01
N THR A 100 10.76 6.25 2.42
CA THR A 100 9.89 5.65 3.43
C THR A 100 9.00 4.56 2.84
N ILE A 101 8.28 4.85 1.76
CA ILE A 101 7.32 3.90 1.17
C ILE A 101 8.06 2.76 0.48
N GLY A 102 9.15 3.05 -0.24
CA GLY A 102 9.98 2.04 -0.90
C GLY A 102 10.46 0.95 0.06
N VAL A 103 10.86 1.34 1.28
CA VAL A 103 11.24 0.37 2.34
C VAL A 103 10.09 -0.54 2.74
N LEU A 104 8.84 -0.06 2.77
CA LEU A 104 7.66 -0.89 3.06
C LEU A 104 7.39 -1.92 1.95
N PHE A 105 7.53 -1.52 0.69
CA PHE A 105 7.45 -2.45 -0.45
C PHE A 105 8.57 -3.51 -0.38
N ASP A 106 9.79 -3.08 -0.11
CA ASP A 106 10.95 -3.97 0.05
C ASP A 106 10.75 -4.95 1.19
N MET A 107 10.14 -4.53 2.31
CA MET A 107 9.81 -5.40 3.45
C MET A 107 8.85 -6.50 3.04
N ILE A 108 7.75 -6.18 2.33
CA ILE A 108 6.79 -7.19 1.85
C ILE A 108 7.48 -8.16 0.88
N ALA A 109 8.20 -7.63 -0.11
CA ALA A 109 8.89 -8.45 -1.10
C ALA A 109 10.00 -9.32 -0.47
N ALA A 110 10.74 -8.81 0.51
CA ALA A 110 11.75 -9.57 1.25
C ALA A 110 11.10 -10.69 2.07
N ARG A 111 9.99 -10.41 2.75
CA ARG A 111 9.27 -11.40 3.54
C ARG A 111 8.67 -12.50 2.65
N SER A 112 8.06 -12.15 1.52
CA SER A 112 7.56 -13.11 0.52
C SER A 112 8.68 -13.99 -0.05
N ARG A 113 9.85 -13.42 -0.37
CA ARG A 113 11.02 -14.18 -0.86
C ARG A 113 11.60 -15.14 0.18
N GLN A 114 11.67 -14.72 1.44
CA GLN A 114 12.18 -15.55 2.54
C GLN A 114 11.17 -16.62 2.98
N GLY A 115 9.87 -16.40 2.76
CA GLY A 115 8.81 -17.22 3.32
C GLY A 115 8.77 -17.20 4.85
N ALA A 116 9.37 -16.17 5.47
CA ALA A 116 9.53 -16.05 6.91
C ALA A 116 8.25 -15.53 7.57
N ARG A 117 7.99 -16.04 8.79
CA ARG A 117 6.87 -15.58 9.62
C ARG A 117 7.16 -14.21 10.22
N THR A 118 6.12 -13.49 10.64
CA THR A 118 6.23 -12.17 11.29
C THR A 118 7.15 -12.22 12.52
N VAL A 119 7.13 -13.31 13.28
CA VAL A 119 8.02 -13.45 14.46
C VAL A 119 9.48 -13.64 14.08
N GLU A 120 9.77 -14.30 12.97
CA GLU A 120 11.11 -14.68 12.52
C GLU A 120 11.77 -13.61 11.66
N PHE A 121 10.98 -12.71 11.08
CA PHE A 121 11.47 -11.66 10.21
C PHE A 121 12.23 -10.58 11.00
N ASP A 122 13.39 -10.19 10.48
CA ASP A 122 14.25 -9.15 11.03
C ASP A 122 13.74 -7.76 10.62
N PHE A 123 12.76 -7.28 11.38
CA PHE A 123 12.23 -5.93 11.23
C PHE A 123 13.24 -4.85 11.65
N GLU A 124 14.17 -5.16 12.56
CA GLU A 124 15.11 -4.16 13.10
C GLU A 124 16.09 -3.70 12.03
N SER A 125 16.63 -4.62 11.23
CA SER A 125 17.54 -4.28 10.13
C SER A 125 16.88 -3.41 9.05
N LEU A 126 15.61 -3.66 8.74
CA LEU A 126 14.89 -2.90 7.71
C LEU A 126 14.30 -1.59 8.26
N THR A 127 13.87 -1.53 9.52
CA THR A 127 13.44 -0.27 10.15
C THR A 127 14.59 0.70 10.37
N LYS A 128 15.84 0.21 10.52
CA LYS A 128 17.04 1.06 10.44
C LYS A 128 17.18 1.77 9.09
N GLN A 129 16.60 1.26 8.01
CA GLN A 129 16.60 1.97 6.73
C GLN A 129 15.69 3.20 6.71
N LEU A 130 14.75 3.29 7.66
CA LEU A 130 13.95 4.50 7.91
C LEU A 130 14.69 5.52 8.80
N SER A 131 15.86 5.15 9.32
CA SER A 131 16.74 6.04 10.08
C SER A 131 17.55 6.94 9.14
N PRO A 132 18.17 8.02 9.67
CA PRO A 132 18.99 8.92 8.85
C PRO A 132 20.26 8.26 8.30
N GLU A 133 20.60 7.01 8.64
CA GLU A 133 21.80 6.32 8.15
C GLU A 133 21.89 6.25 6.61
N LYS A 134 20.77 5.94 5.93
CA LYS A 134 20.73 5.93 4.45
C LYS A 134 20.99 7.31 3.87
N MET A 135 20.41 8.34 4.47
CA MET A 135 20.65 9.73 4.09
C MET A 135 22.13 10.09 4.28
N ARG A 136 22.71 9.79 5.44
CA ARG A 136 24.14 10.01 5.71
C ARG A 136 25.02 9.32 4.67
N ALA A 137 24.73 8.06 4.33
CA ALA A 137 25.47 7.30 3.33
C ALA A 137 25.36 7.91 1.92
N SER A 138 24.16 8.33 1.52
CA SER A 138 23.91 9.02 0.24
C SER A 138 24.68 10.34 0.16
N ILE A 139 24.64 11.15 1.21
CA ILE A 139 25.34 12.44 1.28
C ILE A 139 26.85 12.26 1.27
N GLN A 140 27.37 11.25 1.97
CA GLN A 140 28.79 10.88 1.89
C GLN A 140 29.21 10.47 0.47
N GLN A 141 28.32 9.79 -0.27
CA GLN A 141 28.58 9.42 -1.66
C GLN A 141 28.55 10.64 -2.59
N ILE A 142 27.53 11.50 -2.50
CA ILE A 142 27.45 12.77 -3.25
C ILE A 142 28.70 13.61 -2.97
N ARG A 143 29.11 13.74 -1.71
CA ARG A 143 30.34 14.44 -1.32
C ARG A 143 31.58 13.84 -2.01
N LYS A 144 31.75 12.52 -2.02
CA LYS A 144 32.89 11.87 -2.67
C LYS A 144 32.90 12.12 -4.18
N GLU A 145 31.74 12.00 -4.82
CA GLU A 145 31.60 12.21 -6.26
C GLU A 145 31.77 13.68 -6.65
N MET A 146 31.24 14.62 -5.87
CA MET A 146 31.44 16.06 -6.07
C MET A 146 32.91 16.42 -6.00
N ASN A 147 33.62 16.01 -4.94
CA ASN A 147 35.05 16.31 -4.80
C ASN A 147 35.88 15.68 -5.92
N TYR A 148 35.59 14.43 -6.30
CA TYR A 148 36.29 13.74 -7.39
C TYR A 148 36.06 14.39 -8.76
N ASN A 149 34.80 14.68 -9.11
CA ASN A 149 34.44 15.28 -10.39
C ASN A 149 34.91 16.74 -10.46
N TYR A 150 34.86 17.48 -9.35
CA TYR A 150 35.34 18.86 -9.30
C TYR A 150 36.85 18.95 -9.43
N GLY A 151 37.61 18.05 -8.77
CA GLY A 151 39.07 18.00 -8.92
C GLY A 151 39.50 17.75 -10.37
N LYS A 152 38.76 16.90 -11.10
CA LYS A 152 38.99 16.70 -12.55
C LYS A 152 38.56 17.89 -13.39
N TYR A 153 37.42 18.49 -13.07
CA TYR A 153 36.90 19.67 -13.77
C TYR A 153 37.87 20.86 -13.66
N ALA A 154 38.42 21.11 -12.47
CA ALA A 154 39.36 22.19 -12.21
C ALA A 154 40.73 21.99 -12.90
N ALA A 155 41.11 20.75 -13.20
CA ALA A 155 42.37 20.41 -13.87
C ALA A 155 42.32 20.52 -15.41
N LEU A 156 41.14 20.71 -16.01
CA LEU A 156 40.95 20.73 -17.46
C LEU A 156 40.84 22.16 -18.04
N PRO A 157 41.37 22.42 -19.25
CA PRO A 157 41.21 23.71 -19.95
C PRO A 157 39.74 24.04 -20.25
N GLU A 158 39.40 25.32 -20.35
CA GLU A 158 38.02 25.79 -20.63
C GLU A 158 37.46 25.35 -21.99
N GLU A 159 38.31 25.02 -22.95
CA GLU A 159 37.91 24.64 -24.32
C GLU A 159 37.80 23.10 -24.53
N ASP A 160 37.97 22.29 -23.49
CA ASP A 160 37.92 20.82 -23.58
C ASP A 160 36.47 20.28 -23.49
N PRO A 161 35.96 19.53 -24.49
CA PRO A 161 34.62 18.92 -24.43
C PRO A 161 34.39 18.00 -23.22
N VAL A 162 35.45 17.39 -22.67
CA VAL A 162 35.36 16.53 -21.47
C VAL A 162 35.05 17.35 -20.21
N ARG A 163 35.41 18.64 -20.21
CA ARG A 163 35.07 19.57 -19.12
C ARG A 163 33.57 19.87 -19.09
N ASP A 164 32.92 19.99 -20.25
CA ASP A 164 31.47 20.19 -20.35
C ASP A 164 30.69 18.96 -19.86
N ASP A 165 31.13 17.75 -20.21
CA ASP A 165 30.55 16.50 -19.71
C ASP A 165 30.66 16.40 -18.17
N LEU A 166 31.79 16.83 -17.60
CA LEU A 166 31.99 16.89 -16.15
C LEU A 166 31.14 17.99 -15.50
N ALA A 167 30.96 19.14 -16.16
CA ALA A 167 30.07 20.20 -15.69
C ALA A 167 28.61 19.72 -15.62
N HIS A 168 28.13 19.00 -16.62
CA HIS A 168 26.80 18.38 -16.59
C HIS A 168 26.62 17.41 -15.42
N LYS A 169 27.62 16.57 -15.14
CA LYS A 169 27.61 15.65 -13.99
C LYS A 169 27.66 16.40 -12.66
N LEU A 170 28.47 17.44 -12.54
CA LEU A 170 28.52 18.27 -11.35
C LEU A 170 27.17 18.95 -11.12
N ASN A 171 26.56 19.54 -12.15
CA ASN A 171 25.24 20.16 -12.04
C ASN A 171 24.16 19.16 -11.57
N ALA A 172 24.21 17.91 -12.03
CA ALA A 172 23.35 16.85 -11.52
C ALA A 172 23.60 16.59 -10.02
N LEU A 173 24.86 16.46 -9.60
CA LEU A 173 25.22 16.29 -8.18
C LEU A 173 24.84 17.49 -7.30
N PHE A 174 24.90 18.71 -7.83
CA PHE A 174 24.41 19.91 -7.14
C PHE A 174 22.88 19.90 -7.02
N ALA A 175 22.16 19.41 -8.04
CA ALA A 175 20.72 19.20 -7.96
C ALA A 175 20.37 18.14 -6.89
N ASP A 176 21.08 17.02 -6.85
CA ASP A 176 20.89 15.98 -5.83
C ASP A 176 21.18 16.53 -4.42
N ALA A 177 22.24 17.34 -4.27
CA ALA A 177 22.54 18.00 -2.98
C ALA A 177 21.43 18.97 -2.55
N ARG A 178 20.85 19.74 -3.49
CA ARG A 178 19.72 20.65 -3.24
C ARG A 178 18.50 19.94 -2.69
N GLU A 179 18.20 18.74 -3.18
CA GLU A 179 17.06 17.97 -2.66
C GLU A 179 17.20 17.67 -1.16
N HIS A 180 18.43 17.47 -0.68
CA HIS A 180 18.69 17.24 0.73
C HIS A 180 18.55 18.51 1.58
N TYR A 181 19.19 19.61 1.19
CA TYR A 181 19.18 20.82 2.04
C TYR A 181 17.96 21.73 1.86
N ASN A 182 17.16 21.53 0.81
CA ASN A 182 15.87 22.22 0.68
C ASN A 182 14.74 21.55 1.47
N ASN A 183 14.96 20.31 1.96
CA ASN A 183 13.98 19.60 2.76
C ASN A 183 14.19 19.88 4.26
N PRO A 184 13.24 20.54 4.96
CA PRO A 184 13.43 20.94 6.36
C PRO A 184 13.73 19.78 7.31
N VAL A 185 13.13 18.60 7.06
CA VAL A 185 13.35 17.40 7.89
C VAL A 185 14.75 16.84 7.67
N GLN A 186 15.23 16.82 6.43
CA GLN A 186 16.58 16.35 6.14
C GLN A 186 17.63 17.34 6.62
N MET A 187 17.32 18.64 6.58
CA MET A 187 18.12 19.69 7.18
C MET A 187 18.33 19.53 8.68
N LEU A 188 17.30 19.11 9.43
CA LEU A 188 17.46 18.81 10.86
C LEU A 188 18.42 17.63 11.10
N ALA A 189 18.34 16.59 10.26
CA ALA A 189 19.27 15.46 10.33
C ALA A 189 20.70 15.88 9.99
N LEU A 190 20.88 16.72 8.96
CA LEU A 190 22.16 17.29 8.55
C LEU A 190 22.78 18.16 9.64
N ALA A 191 22.00 19.06 10.24
CA ALA A 191 22.45 19.91 11.33
C ALA A 191 22.91 19.07 12.53
N ALA A 192 22.14 18.02 12.88
CA ALA A 192 22.54 17.11 13.96
C ALA A 192 23.87 16.39 13.64
N ASP A 193 24.05 15.89 12.41
CA ASP A 193 25.28 15.18 11.98
C ASP A 193 26.50 16.12 11.92
N ASP A 194 26.35 17.37 11.46
CA ASP A 194 27.44 18.36 11.49
C ASP A 194 27.86 18.71 12.93
N CYS A 195 26.90 18.88 13.84
CA CYS A 195 27.20 19.11 15.27
C CYS A 195 28.00 17.92 15.84
N GLU A 196 27.54 16.69 15.53
CA GLU A 196 28.21 15.44 15.93
C GLU A 196 29.65 15.38 15.38
N GLN A 197 29.86 15.63 14.08
CA GLN A 197 31.18 15.58 13.46
C GLN A 197 32.11 16.64 14.06
N ARG A 198 31.63 17.86 14.32
CA ARG A 198 32.44 18.92 14.94
C ARG A 198 32.86 18.57 16.36
N LEU A 199 31.97 18.00 17.15
CA LEU A 199 32.28 17.53 18.51
C LEU A 199 33.32 16.41 18.50
N LEU A 200 33.19 15.44 17.57
CA LEU A 200 34.13 14.32 17.44
C LEU A 200 35.51 14.74 16.89
N LEU A 201 35.55 15.65 15.91
CA LEU A 201 36.80 16.14 15.32
C LEU A 201 37.57 17.09 16.26
N SER A 202 36.86 17.87 17.07
CA SER A 202 37.47 18.79 18.04
C SER A 202 38.01 18.06 19.28
N GLY A 203 37.37 16.96 19.69
CA GLY A 203 37.87 16.07 20.75
C GLY A 203 39.13 15.27 20.38
N ALA A 204 39.54 15.27 19.10
CA ALA A 204 40.81 14.68 18.68
C ALA A 204 42.02 15.62 18.90
N GLY A 205 41.77 16.84 19.39
CA GLY A 205 42.76 17.94 19.43
C GLY A 205 43.49 18.15 20.76
N ASP A 206 42.94 17.77 21.92
CA ASP A 206 43.62 17.98 23.20
C ASP A 206 43.07 17.02 24.27
N GLY A 207 43.85 16.00 24.63
CA GLY A 207 43.52 15.06 25.70
C GLY A 207 43.99 13.62 25.41
N ASP A 208 45.16 13.26 25.94
CA ASP A 208 45.73 11.91 26.08
C ASP A 208 45.19 10.81 25.11
N ALA A 209 45.82 10.74 23.94
CA ALA A 209 45.71 9.60 23.03
C ALA A 209 46.30 8.32 23.66
N LYS A 210 45.47 7.59 24.42
CA LYS A 210 45.57 6.13 24.58
C LYS A 210 44.66 5.35 23.61
N GLY A 211 44.31 5.96 22.48
CA GLY A 211 43.96 5.25 21.25
C GLY A 211 45.22 5.18 20.39
N ALA A 212 45.80 3.99 20.23
CA ALA A 212 46.99 3.78 19.43
C ALA A 212 46.79 4.36 18.01
N ARG A 213 47.57 5.40 17.65
CA ARG A 213 47.82 5.72 16.25
C ARG A 213 48.36 4.46 15.60
N ILE A 214 47.62 3.88 14.65
CA ILE A 214 48.11 2.77 13.86
C ILE A 214 49.16 3.34 12.90
N THR A 215 50.41 3.39 13.36
CA THR A 215 51.55 3.71 12.52
C THR A 215 51.87 2.46 11.70
N ALA A 216 51.63 2.50 10.38
CA ALA A 216 52.03 1.42 9.49
C ALA A 216 53.56 1.25 9.55
N GLY A 217 54.03 0.06 9.92
CA GLY A 217 55.45 -0.29 10.02
C GLY A 217 55.81 -1.41 9.07
N LEU A 218 56.99 -1.35 8.46
CA LEU A 218 57.51 -2.44 7.66
C LEU A 218 58.27 -3.40 8.58
N LEU A 219 57.96 -4.69 8.52
CA LEU A 219 58.70 -5.75 9.21
C LEU A 219 60.01 -5.99 8.47
N ALA A 220 61.15 -5.69 9.11
CA ALA A 220 62.48 -5.99 8.58
C ALA A 220 63.22 -6.95 9.51
N LEU A 221 63.95 -7.91 8.94
CA LEU A 221 64.81 -8.84 9.68
C LEU A 221 66.23 -8.28 9.79
N LYS A 222 66.80 -8.31 11.00
CA LYS A 222 68.22 -8.00 11.25
C LYS A 222 69.11 -9.17 10.81
N GLU A 223 70.40 -8.89 10.62
CA GLU A 223 71.42 -9.89 10.25
C GLU A 223 71.63 -11.00 11.31
N ASP A 224 71.14 -10.80 12.54
CA ASP A 224 71.14 -11.80 13.61
C ASP A 224 69.86 -12.67 13.68
N GLY A 225 68.91 -12.47 12.75
CA GLY A 225 67.65 -13.22 12.69
C GLY A 225 66.50 -12.63 13.49
N SER A 226 66.66 -11.48 14.15
CA SER A 226 65.58 -10.82 14.92
C SER A 226 64.73 -9.86 14.07
N LEU A 227 63.42 -9.82 14.33
CA LEU A 227 62.45 -8.93 13.66
C LEU A 227 62.43 -7.55 14.31
N GLU A 228 62.58 -6.48 13.53
CA GLU A 228 62.40 -5.10 13.96
C GLU A 228 61.36 -4.40 13.08
N VAL A 229 60.42 -3.70 13.73
CA VAL A 229 59.40 -2.90 13.05
C VAL A 229 59.96 -1.50 12.88
N LYS A 230 60.38 -1.15 11.65
CA LYS A 230 60.74 0.23 11.32
C LYS A 230 59.46 0.99 10.97
N ALA A 231 59.15 2.00 11.77
CA ALA A 231 58.18 3.02 11.38
C ALA A 231 58.68 3.69 10.10
N LEU A 232 57.83 3.80 9.08
CA LEU A 232 58.15 4.62 7.92
C LEU A 232 58.48 6.04 8.42
N PRO A 233 59.54 6.70 7.92
CA PRO A 233 59.67 8.13 8.15
C PRO A 233 58.37 8.79 7.69
N PRO A 234 57.87 9.82 8.39
CA PRO A 234 56.70 10.54 7.94
C PRO A 234 56.96 10.93 6.49
N ALA A 235 56.17 10.37 5.56
CA ALA A 235 56.20 10.85 4.19
C ALA A 235 55.99 12.36 4.30
N ASN A 236 56.88 13.16 3.72
CA ASN A 236 56.74 14.61 3.71
C ASN A 236 55.29 14.96 3.35
N GLU A 237 54.53 15.40 4.36
CA GLU A 237 53.10 15.73 4.29
C GLU A 237 52.84 16.92 3.34
N THR A 238 53.90 17.53 2.82
CA THR A 238 53.86 18.65 1.88
C THR A 238 53.59 18.28 0.42
N ALA A 239 53.46 17.00 0.06
CA ALA A 239 53.20 16.61 -1.35
C ALA A 239 51.78 16.07 -1.62
N LEU A 240 50.97 15.76 -0.60
CA LEU A 240 49.55 15.38 -0.78
C LEU A 240 48.56 16.42 -0.26
N ALA A 241 48.97 17.32 0.65
CA ALA A 241 48.11 18.40 1.14
C ALA A 241 48.07 19.62 0.20
N ALA A 242 49.13 19.88 -0.57
CA ALA A 242 49.28 21.14 -1.30
C ALA A 242 48.63 21.18 -2.70
N MET A 243 48.05 20.08 -3.20
CA MET A 243 47.39 20.05 -4.52
C MET A 243 45.85 19.89 -4.47
N ASP A 244 45.24 19.67 -3.29
CA ASP A 244 43.78 19.45 -3.14
C ASP A 244 43.02 20.62 -2.45
N ASP A 245 43.75 21.56 -1.81
CA ASP A 245 43.16 22.67 -1.04
C ASP A 245 42.51 23.76 -1.93
N ALA A 246 43.10 24.06 -3.09
CA ALA A 246 42.59 25.12 -3.97
C ALA A 246 41.24 24.72 -4.62
N GLY A 247 41.11 23.47 -5.08
CA GLY A 247 39.87 22.94 -5.64
C GLY A 247 38.76 22.84 -4.60
N SER A 248 39.08 22.42 -3.37
CA SER A 248 38.11 22.33 -2.27
C SER A 248 37.58 23.70 -1.84
N ALA A 249 38.46 24.72 -1.73
CA ALA A 249 38.05 26.09 -1.42
C ALA A 249 37.17 26.72 -2.52
N GLN A 250 37.44 26.40 -3.78
CA GLN A 250 36.69 26.91 -4.92
C GLN A 250 35.33 26.20 -5.05
N LEU A 251 35.26 24.90 -4.78
CA LEU A 251 34.00 24.15 -4.64
C LEU A 251 33.14 24.69 -3.49
N ALA A 252 33.73 25.01 -2.34
CA ALA A 252 33.04 25.62 -1.20
C ALA A 252 32.41 26.98 -1.56
N LYS A 253 33.11 27.78 -2.37
CA LYS A 253 32.59 29.05 -2.88
C LYS A 253 31.41 28.84 -3.84
N VAL A 254 31.51 27.87 -4.76
CA VAL A 254 30.41 27.54 -5.69
C VAL A 254 29.18 27.03 -4.93
N LEU A 255 29.35 26.17 -3.91
CA LEU A 255 28.26 25.71 -3.03
C LEU A 255 27.60 26.87 -2.27
N SER A 256 28.40 27.85 -1.82
CA SER A 256 27.90 29.04 -1.13
C SER A 256 27.03 29.90 -2.04
N GLU A 257 27.54 30.21 -3.24
CA GLU A 257 26.83 31.01 -4.25
C GLU A 257 25.56 30.29 -4.72
N ASP A 258 25.61 28.97 -4.83
CA ASP A 258 24.46 28.15 -5.20
C ASP A 258 23.33 28.20 -4.16
N TYR A 259 23.69 28.06 -2.87
CA TYR A 259 22.73 28.18 -1.78
C TYR A 259 22.14 29.60 -1.69
N GLU A 260 22.96 30.65 -1.78
CA GLU A 260 22.50 32.04 -1.70
C GLU A 260 21.55 32.38 -2.85
N SER A 261 21.83 31.90 -4.07
CA SER A 261 20.96 32.05 -5.24
C SER A 261 19.60 31.36 -5.05
N ASN A 262 19.60 30.18 -4.42
CA ASN A 262 18.38 29.38 -4.24
C ASN A 262 17.53 29.83 -3.02
N ALA A 263 18.16 30.24 -1.93
CA ALA A 263 17.49 30.65 -0.70
C ALA A 263 16.94 32.10 -0.77
N GLY A 264 17.45 32.92 -1.70
CA GLY A 264 17.00 34.30 -1.92
C GLY A 264 17.06 35.15 -0.64
N ASP A 265 15.98 35.88 -0.35
CA ASP A 265 15.88 36.78 0.81
C ASP A 265 15.88 36.04 2.17
N TYR A 266 15.70 34.71 2.17
CA TYR A 266 15.69 33.88 3.39
C TYR A 266 17.02 33.16 3.65
N ALA A 267 18.08 33.51 2.92
CA ALA A 267 19.39 32.91 3.06
C ALA A 267 19.98 33.13 4.47
N SER A 268 19.99 32.06 5.27
CA SER A 268 20.68 32.05 6.57
C SER A 268 22.19 31.80 6.41
N PRO A 269 23.07 32.66 6.99
CA PRO A 269 24.51 32.43 7.02
C PRO A 269 24.89 31.10 7.68
N TYR A 270 24.16 30.70 8.73
CA TYR A 270 24.40 29.44 9.44
C TYR A 270 24.11 28.22 8.55
N VAL A 271 23.01 28.27 7.80
CA VAL A 271 22.62 27.20 6.88
C VAL A 271 23.60 27.11 5.71
N LYS A 272 24.07 28.25 5.20
CA LYS A 272 25.14 28.29 4.20
C LYS A 272 26.38 27.56 4.69
N ASP A 273 26.85 27.89 5.89
CA ASP A 273 28.02 27.25 6.48
C ASP A 273 27.79 25.75 6.70
N LEU A 274 26.56 25.35 7.08
CA LEU A 274 26.18 23.95 7.23
C LEU A 274 26.25 23.18 5.90
N VAL A 275 25.70 23.74 4.82
CA VAL A 275 25.75 23.13 3.47
C VAL A 275 27.20 22.99 3.01
N VAL A 276 28.00 24.05 3.13
CA VAL A 276 29.42 24.03 2.74
C VAL A 276 30.19 22.99 3.54
N ARG A 277 29.98 22.90 4.86
CA ARG A 277 30.66 21.90 5.71
C ARG A 277 30.21 20.47 5.40
N THR A 278 28.94 20.28 5.10
CA THR A 278 28.39 18.94 4.78
C THR A 278 29.00 18.39 3.49
N PHE A 279 29.05 19.20 2.42
CA PHE A 279 29.44 18.76 1.08
C PHE A 279 30.91 19.07 0.72
N SER A 280 31.58 19.99 1.41
CA SER A 280 33.00 20.34 1.26
C SER A 280 33.72 20.65 2.59
N PRO A 281 33.89 19.66 3.49
CA PRO A 281 34.48 19.87 4.81
C PRO A 281 36.00 20.09 4.82
N LEU A 282 36.72 19.69 3.77
CA LEU A 282 38.19 19.86 3.68
C LEU A 282 38.59 21.35 3.69
N ALA A 283 37.72 22.23 3.20
CA ALA A 283 37.96 23.68 3.17
C ALA A 283 37.74 24.39 4.53
N THR A 284 37.07 23.75 5.49
CA THR A 284 36.57 24.40 6.72
C THR A 284 37.22 23.92 8.02
N THR A 285 38.12 22.93 7.96
CA THR A 285 38.79 22.33 9.14
C THR A 285 39.88 23.20 9.81
N VAL A 286 39.99 24.48 9.50
CA VAL A 286 41.02 25.36 10.09
C VAL A 286 40.37 26.41 11.01
N GLY A 287 40.32 26.11 12.32
CA GLY A 287 40.42 27.15 13.36
C GLY A 287 39.17 27.59 14.12
N SER A 288 38.01 26.92 14.00
CA SER A 288 36.83 27.29 14.80
C SER A 288 36.92 26.71 16.22
N LYS A 289 37.07 27.56 17.25
CA LYS A 289 36.88 27.18 18.66
C LYS A 289 35.44 26.69 18.84
N VAL A 290 35.26 25.40 19.11
CA VAL A 290 33.93 24.81 19.36
C VAL A 290 33.52 25.05 20.79
N ASP A 291 32.35 25.66 20.98
CA ASP A 291 31.68 25.74 22.28
C ASP A 291 30.95 24.42 22.51
N TYR A 292 31.61 23.48 23.21
CA TYR A 292 31.12 22.12 23.42
C TYR A 292 29.72 22.09 24.06
N GLN A 293 29.43 23.00 24.98
CA GLN A 293 28.14 23.02 25.67
C GLN A 293 27.01 23.41 24.72
N ARG A 294 27.18 24.53 24.01
CA ARG A 294 26.18 24.99 23.04
C ARG A 294 26.00 24.02 21.88
N GLU A 295 27.07 23.37 21.46
CA GLU A 295 27.06 22.43 20.35
C GLU A 295 26.32 21.13 20.70
N VAL A 296 26.51 20.62 21.93
CA VAL A 296 25.74 19.48 22.45
C VAL A 296 24.26 19.83 22.60
N GLU A 297 23.93 21.03 23.10
CA GLU A 297 22.54 21.50 23.21
C GLU A 297 21.87 21.56 21.82
N ASN A 298 22.57 22.12 20.83
CA ASN A 298 22.09 22.19 19.44
C ASN A 298 21.89 20.79 18.84
N HIS A 299 22.87 19.89 18.97
CA HIS A 299 22.77 18.51 18.49
C HIS A 299 21.53 17.80 19.06
N ASN A 300 21.37 17.87 20.40
CA ASN A 300 20.26 17.24 21.10
C ASN A 300 18.90 17.83 20.67
N ALA A 301 18.83 19.15 20.46
CA ALA A 301 17.63 19.83 19.99
C ALA A 301 17.26 19.42 18.56
N TYR A 302 18.22 19.45 17.62
CA TYR A 302 17.99 19.06 16.23
C TYR A 302 17.59 17.59 16.10
N LEU A 303 18.24 16.70 16.84
CA LEU A 303 17.91 15.27 16.85
C LEU A 303 16.50 15.02 17.40
N SER A 304 16.10 15.75 18.44
CA SER A 304 14.76 15.65 19.04
C SER A 304 13.68 16.15 18.06
N LEU A 305 13.90 17.29 17.41
CA LEU A 305 12.99 17.84 16.40
C LEU A 305 12.86 16.91 15.19
N TYR A 306 13.99 16.35 14.71
CA TYR A 306 13.99 15.37 13.62
C TYR A 306 13.17 14.13 13.99
N THR A 307 13.39 13.58 15.19
CA THR A 307 12.69 12.38 15.67
C THR A 307 11.18 12.61 15.76
N GLN A 308 10.78 13.77 16.27
CA GLN A 308 9.37 14.15 16.35
C GLN A 308 8.77 14.37 14.95
N ALA A 309 9.47 15.06 14.04
CA ALA A 309 9.01 15.29 12.68
C ALA A 309 8.82 13.98 11.90
N GLN A 310 9.76 13.03 12.02
CA GLN A 310 9.63 11.70 11.40
C GLN A 310 8.43 10.93 11.94
N LYS A 311 8.20 10.98 13.26
CA LYS A 311 7.03 10.37 13.89
C LYS A 311 5.72 10.98 13.36
N ASP A 312 5.63 12.30 13.32
CA ASP A 312 4.41 12.99 12.89
C ASP A 312 4.15 12.78 11.39
N PHE A 313 5.21 12.74 10.57
CA PHE A 313 5.13 12.36 9.16
C PHE A 313 4.57 10.94 9.02
N MET A 314 5.14 9.96 9.73
CA MET A 314 4.68 8.56 9.69
C MET A 314 3.24 8.37 10.17
N GLU A 315 2.82 9.10 11.20
CA GLU A 315 1.42 9.11 11.66
C GLU A 315 0.48 9.67 10.58
N CYS A 316 0.92 10.70 9.85
CA CYS A 316 0.14 11.32 8.77
C CYS A 316 0.01 10.41 7.53
N VAL A 317 1.10 9.78 7.09
CA VAL A 317 1.10 9.00 5.84
C VAL A 317 0.55 7.58 6.01
N LYS A 318 0.48 7.06 7.24
CA LYS A 318 0.07 5.68 7.51
C LYS A 318 -1.20 5.24 6.76
N PRO A 319 -2.35 5.94 6.84
CA PRO A 319 -3.57 5.51 6.14
C PRO A 319 -3.37 5.37 4.64
N VAL A 320 -2.60 6.28 4.04
CA VAL A 320 -2.27 6.27 2.62
C VAL A 320 -1.35 5.09 2.29
N CYS A 321 -0.35 4.82 3.13
CA CYS A 321 0.53 3.65 2.96
C CYS A 321 -0.26 2.35 2.91
N GLU A 322 -1.25 2.18 3.80
CA GLU A 322 -2.06 0.95 3.87
C GLU A 322 -2.91 0.76 2.60
N ILE A 323 -3.42 1.85 2.01
CA ILE A 323 -4.12 1.83 0.72
C ILE A 323 -3.15 1.55 -0.43
N LEU A 324 -2.00 2.22 -0.49
CA LEU A 324 -0.97 2.01 -1.53
C LEU A 324 -0.55 0.54 -1.59
N LEU A 325 -0.21 -0.03 -0.43
CA LEU A 325 0.17 -1.43 -0.30
C LEU A 325 -1.01 -2.36 -0.61
N GLY A 326 -2.24 -2.00 -0.21
CA GLY A 326 -3.46 -2.73 -0.56
C GLY A 326 -3.70 -2.82 -2.07
N VAL A 327 -3.66 -1.68 -2.78
CA VAL A 327 -3.83 -1.63 -4.24
C VAL A 327 -2.69 -2.37 -4.94
N HIS A 328 -1.46 -2.27 -4.44
CA HIS A 328 -0.36 -3.07 -4.96
C HIS A 328 -0.65 -4.56 -4.87
N LEU A 329 -1.03 -5.05 -3.69
CA LEU A 329 -1.31 -6.47 -3.47
C LEU A 329 -2.54 -6.96 -4.23
N PHE A 330 -3.54 -6.10 -4.47
CA PHE A 330 -4.69 -6.42 -5.31
C PHE A 330 -4.24 -6.85 -6.72
N PHE A 331 -3.38 -6.05 -7.36
CA PHE A 331 -2.86 -6.37 -8.69
C PHE A 331 -1.79 -7.47 -8.67
N GLU A 332 -0.96 -7.53 -7.64
CA GLU A 332 0.12 -8.52 -7.51
C GLU A 332 -0.43 -9.96 -7.51
N GLN A 333 -1.63 -10.20 -6.96
CA GLN A 333 -2.28 -11.52 -7.00
C GLN A 333 -2.39 -12.10 -8.42
N TYR A 334 -2.43 -11.24 -9.45
CA TYR A 334 -2.55 -11.61 -10.85
C TYR A 334 -1.24 -11.48 -11.63
N GLU A 335 -0.56 -10.33 -11.51
CA GLU A 335 0.57 -9.93 -12.37
C GLU A 335 1.75 -10.90 -12.31
N ASP A 336 1.99 -11.54 -11.17
CA ASP A 336 3.05 -12.54 -11.01
C ASP A 336 2.81 -13.83 -11.79
N THR A 337 1.54 -14.14 -12.05
CA THR A 337 1.13 -15.41 -12.68
C THR A 337 0.96 -15.26 -14.19
N VAL A 338 0.24 -14.23 -14.65
CA VAL A 338 -0.12 -14.10 -16.08
C VAL A 338 0.66 -12.99 -16.75
N LYS A 339 1.54 -13.37 -17.70
CA LYS A 339 2.36 -12.41 -18.46
C LYS A 339 1.72 -11.96 -19.78
N SER A 340 0.63 -12.61 -20.20
CA SER A 340 -0.06 -12.29 -21.45
C SER A 340 -0.68 -10.88 -21.40
N LYS A 341 -0.61 -10.15 -22.52
CA LYS A 341 -1.27 -8.85 -22.69
C LYS A 341 -2.73 -8.97 -23.15
N SER A 342 -3.13 -10.14 -23.66
CA SER A 342 -4.49 -10.41 -24.18
C SER A 342 -5.43 -11.05 -23.15
N ALA A 343 -4.96 -11.24 -21.92
CA ALA A 343 -5.71 -11.89 -20.85
C ALA A 343 -6.68 -10.92 -20.16
N MET A 344 -7.70 -11.46 -19.47
CA MET A 344 -8.72 -10.67 -18.76
C MET A 344 -8.13 -10.11 -17.46
N ARG A 345 -7.35 -9.03 -17.54
CA ARG A 345 -6.66 -8.46 -16.38
C ARG A 345 -7.65 -7.83 -15.39
N PRO A 346 -7.44 -7.95 -14.07
CA PRO A 346 -8.21 -7.23 -13.08
C PRO A 346 -8.20 -5.71 -13.37
N ARG A 347 -9.36 -5.08 -13.21
CA ARG A 347 -9.53 -3.62 -13.33
C ARG A 347 -9.96 -3.06 -11.99
N LEU A 348 -9.47 -1.88 -11.63
CA LEU A 348 -9.86 -1.20 -10.40
C LEU A 348 -10.36 0.21 -10.70
N LEU A 349 -11.60 0.51 -10.33
CA LEU A 349 -12.17 1.86 -10.35
C LEU A 349 -11.98 2.48 -8.97
N VAL A 350 -11.08 3.45 -8.86
CA VAL A 350 -10.86 4.16 -7.60
C VAL A 350 -11.91 5.25 -7.48
N ALA A 351 -12.91 5.07 -6.61
CA ALA A 351 -13.99 6.06 -6.48
C ALA A 351 -13.48 7.42 -5.99
N ASN A 352 -12.36 7.41 -5.26
CA ASN A 352 -11.68 8.58 -4.71
C ASN A 352 -12.60 9.49 -3.87
N CYS A 353 -13.66 8.93 -3.31
CA CYS A 353 -14.65 9.66 -2.51
C CYS A 353 -14.75 9.07 -1.11
N ASP A 354 -15.03 9.93 -0.15
CA ASP A 354 -15.34 9.52 1.21
C ASP A 354 -16.61 8.64 1.21
N PRO A 355 -16.55 7.39 1.70
CA PRO A 355 -17.70 6.49 1.77
C PRO A 355 -18.89 7.08 2.53
N GLU A 356 -18.68 7.85 3.59
CA GLU A 356 -19.76 8.54 4.31
C GLU A 356 -20.42 9.59 3.43
N MET A 357 -19.64 10.31 2.62
CA MET A 357 -20.17 11.27 1.64
C MET A 357 -20.98 10.58 0.54
N ALA A 358 -20.54 9.41 0.06
CA ALA A 358 -21.25 8.62 -0.94
C ALA A 358 -22.56 8.02 -0.39
N ALA A 359 -22.57 7.61 0.87
CA ALA A 359 -23.75 7.04 1.54
C ALA A 359 -24.84 8.08 1.87
N ARG A 360 -24.53 9.38 1.88
CA ARG A 360 -25.52 10.43 2.16
C ARG A 360 -26.66 10.39 1.16
N SER A 361 -27.88 10.56 1.64
CA SER A 361 -29.12 10.53 0.83
C SER A 361 -29.13 11.50 -0.36
N GLY A 362 -28.41 12.62 -0.28
CA GLY A 362 -28.27 13.57 -1.39
C GLY A 362 -27.28 13.14 -2.49
N ASN A 363 -26.36 12.23 -2.18
CA ASN A 363 -25.29 11.78 -3.09
C ASN A 363 -25.46 10.34 -3.57
N LEU A 364 -26.10 9.49 -2.77
CA LEU A 364 -26.37 8.08 -3.12
C LEU A 364 -27.06 7.92 -4.50
N PRO A 365 -28.04 8.76 -4.88
CA PRO A 365 -28.62 8.70 -6.22
C PRO A 365 -27.61 8.91 -7.35
N ARG A 366 -26.53 9.65 -7.13
CA ARG A 366 -25.47 9.84 -8.14
C ARG A 366 -24.70 8.54 -8.38
N VAL A 367 -24.38 7.82 -7.30
CA VAL A 367 -23.76 6.49 -7.37
C VAL A 367 -24.69 5.54 -8.12
N GLN A 368 -25.98 5.54 -7.81
CA GLN A 368 -26.98 4.71 -8.49
C GLN A 368 -27.12 5.07 -9.97
N THR A 369 -27.15 6.35 -10.36
CA THR A 369 -27.20 6.76 -11.77
C THR A 369 -25.95 6.29 -12.53
N PHE A 370 -24.77 6.37 -11.91
CA PHE A 370 -23.54 5.80 -12.49
C PHE A 370 -23.67 4.28 -12.70
N LEU A 371 -24.08 3.54 -11.67
CA LEU A 371 -24.26 2.09 -11.73
C LEU A 371 -25.37 1.65 -12.69
N ASN A 372 -26.44 2.43 -12.83
CA ASN A 372 -27.47 2.18 -13.86
C ASN A 372 -26.85 2.20 -15.27
N THR A 373 -25.83 3.04 -15.47
CA THR A 373 -25.18 3.21 -16.78
C THR A 373 -24.12 2.14 -17.02
N THR A 374 -23.44 1.65 -15.97
CA THR A 374 -22.39 0.62 -16.14
C THR A 374 -22.91 -0.81 -16.01
N ASN A 375 -23.94 -1.04 -15.19
CA ASN A 375 -24.37 -2.37 -14.78
C ASN A 375 -25.74 -2.80 -15.34
N LEU A 376 -26.60 -1.87 -15.77
CA LEU A 376 -27.90 -2.22 -16.37
C LEU A 376 -27.89 -2.18 -17.91
N THR A 377 -26.72 -2.04 -18.53
CA THR A 377 -26.51 -2.01 -19.99
C THR A 377 -26.34 -3.41 -20.58
N ASN A 378 -26.56 -3.52 -21.89
CA ASN A 378 -26.23 -4.73 -22.67
C ASN A 378 -24.73 -4.83 -23.01
N ASP A 379 -24.06 -3.69 -23.03
CA ASP A 379 -22.60 -3.63 -23.05
C ASP A 379 -22.07 -3.85 -21.63
N MET A 380 -21.16 -4.81 -21.50
CA MET A 380 -20.71 -5.36 -20.22
C MET A 380 -19.24 -5.05 -19.96
N ASP A 381 -18.58 -4.31 -20.85
CA ASP A 381 -17.14 -4.04 -20.76
C ASP A 381 -16.77 -3.24 -19.50
N ASN A 382 -17.70 -2.39 -19.04
CA ASN A 382 -17.56 -1.58 -17.82
C ASN A 382 -18.42 -2.07 -16.64
N HIS A 383 -18.97 -3.29 -16.72
CA HIS A 383 -19.79 -3.84 -15.64
C HIS A 383 -18.94 -4.09 -14.39
N ILE A 384 -19.32 -3.48 -13.26
CA ILE A 384 -18.62 -3.63 -11.99
C ILE A 384 -19.14 -4.89 -11.29
N TRP A 385 -18.25 -5.75 -10.80
CA TRP A 385 -18.63 -7.05 -10.19
C TRP A 385 -18.39 -7.11 -8.69
N GLN A 386 -17.43 -6.33 -8.22
CA GLN A 386 -16.92 -6.36 -6.87
C GLN A 386 -16.63 -4.94 -6.38
N ALA A 387 -16.68 -4.74 -5.08
CA ALA A 387 -16.28 -3.51 -4.42
C ALA A 387 -15.40 -3.83 -3.21
N ILE A 388 -14.41 -2.98 -2.92
CA ILE A 388 -13.55 -3.02 -1.75
C ILE A 388 -13.98 -1.89 -0.82
N PHE A 389 -14.33 -2.25 0.42
CA PHE A 389 -14.63 -1.30 1.49
C PHE A 389 -13.62 -1.48 2.64
N PRO A 390 -12.58 -0.63 2.73
CA PRO A 390 -11.58 -0.74 3.78
C PRO A 390 -12.06 -0.10 5.10
N ASN A 391 -11.36 -0.42 6.19
CA ASN A 391 -11.41 0.30 7.47
C ASN A 391 -12.79 0.46 8.15
N LEU A 392 -13.58 -0.60 8.19
CA LEU A 392 -14.80 -0.63 9.01
C LEU A 392 -14.47 -0.59 10.51
N SER A 393 -15.17 0.25 11.27
CA SER A 393 -14.99 0.34 12.72
C SER A 393 -15.24 -0.99 13.43
N PHE A 394 -14.22 -1.50 14.13
CA PHE A 394 -14.33 -2.76 14.88
C PHE A 394 -15.02 -2.55 16.24
N SER A 395 -14.77 -1.41 16.89
CA SER A 395 -15.42 -1.05 18.15
C SER A 395 -16.91 -0.68 17.97
N LYS A 396 -17.75 -1.04 18.95
CA LYS A 396 -19.14 -0.56 18.99
C LYS A 396 -19.15 0.89 19.48
N ALA A 397 -19.99 1.74 18.86
CA ALA A 397 -20.18 3.11 19.33
C ALA A 397 -20.68 3.07 20.79
N GLY A 398 -19.83 3.53 21.73
CA GLY A 398 -20.11 3.52 23.17
C GLY A 398 -19.33 2.51 24.02
N ASP A 399 -18.51 1.62 23.43
CA ASP A 399 -17.71 0.63 24.19
C ASP A 399 -16.44 1.20 24.83
N GLN A 400 -16.16 2.50 24.67
CA GLN A 400 -15.18 3.19 25.50
C GLN A 400 -15.75 3.35 26.90
N LYS A 401 -15.65 2.29 27.72
CA LYS A 401 -15.69 2.46 29.17
C LYS A 401 -14.67 3.55 29.49
N GLU A 402 -15.10 4.63 30.13
CA GLU A 402 -14.21 5.60 30.77
C GLU A 402 -13.45 4.87 31.88
N ILE A 403 -12.42 4.11 31.49
CA ILE A 403 -11.51 3.50 32.43
C ILE A 403 -10.74 4.66 33.04
N ARG A 404 -10.87 4.86 34.35
CA ARG A 404 -10.07 5.82 35.09
C ARG A 404 -8.61 5.55 34.77
N GLN A 405 -7.98 6.45 34.03
CA GLN A 405 -6.57 6.33 33.65
C GLN A 405 -5.70 6.51 34.89
N VAL A 406 -5.38 5.40 35.55
CA VAL A 406 -4.42 5.38 36.67
C VAL A 406 -2.99 5.53 36.14
N PHE A 407 -2.75 5.14 34.89
CA PHE A 407 -1.47 5.27 34.20
C PHE A 407 -1.58 6.26 33.04
N ALA A 408 -0.54 7.09 32.85
CA ALA A 408 -0.44 8.00 31.72
C ALA A 408 -0.48 7.19 30.42
N THR A 409 -1.59 7.30 29.69
CA THR A 409 -1.77 6.63 28.41
C THR A 409 -1.72 7.70 27.32
N ALA A 410 -1.03 7.44 26.21
CA ALA A 410 -1.12 8.35 25.06
C ALA A 410 -2.59 8.48 24.65
N LYS A 411 -3.09 9.71 24.47
CA LYS A 411 -4.46 9.93 23.98
C LYS A 411 -4.60 9.19 22.64
N GLN A 412 -5.52 8.24 22.56
CA GLN A 412 -5.89 7.64 21.28
C GLN A 412 -6.49 8.77 20.42
N LYS A 413 -5.71 9.30 19.47
CA LYS A 413 -6.26 10.14 18.41
C LYS A 413 -7.32 9.30 17.69
N LYS A 414 -8.52 9.85 17.50
CA LYS A 414 -9.54 9.21 16.66
C LYS A 414 -8.94 9.06 15.27
N LYS A 415 -8.94 7.84 14.74
CA LYS A 415 -8.59 7.58 13.35
C LYS A 415 -9.60 8.30 12.46
N THR A 416 -9.12 9.06 11.49
CA THR A 416 -9.94 9.85 10.57
C THR A 416 -10.45 9.02 9.39
N ASP A 417 -9.91 7.81 9.20
CA ASP A 417 -10.13 6.92 8.06
C ASP A 417 -10.94 5.66 8.43
N VAL A 418 -11.73 5.71 9.51
CA VAL A 418 -12.54 4.59 10.00
C VAL A 418 -14.01 4.88 9.80
N TYR A 419 -14.70 3.97 9.11
CA TYR A 419 -16.07 4.17 8.68
C TYR A 419 -17.09 3.43 9.54
N SER A 420 -18.31 3.96 9.57
CA SER A 420 -19.40 3.40 10.35
C SER A 420 -20.03 2.15 9.69
N MET A 421 -20.70 1.32 10.50
CA MET A 421 -21.49 0.18 10.02
C MET A 421 -22.70 0.62 9.19
N GLU A 422 -23.25 1.80 9.49
CA GLU A 422 -24.37 2.38 8.75
C GLU A 422 -23.94 2.72 7.31
N THR A 423 -22.79 3.38 7.16
CA THR A 423 -22.18 3.71 5.86
C THR A 423 -22.00 2.46 5.00
N LEU A 424 -21.42 1.40 5.57
CA LEU A 424 -21.25 0.12 4.87
C LEU A 424 -22.61 -0.48 4.49
N SER A 425 -23.58 -0.50 5.41
CA SER A 425 -24.91 -1.07 5.15
C SER A 425 -25.59 -0.37 3.98
N THR A 426 -25.62 0.97 3.97
CA THR A 426 -26.25 1.77 2.91
C THR A 426 -25.59 1.57 1.56
N LEU A 427 -24.26 1.55 1.51
CA LEU A 427 -23.55 1.36 0.24
C LEU A 427 -23.68 -0.08 -0.25
N THR A 428 -23.56 -1.08 0.62
CA THR A 428 -23.70 -2.49 0.22
C THR A 428 -25.12 -2.81 -0.24
N ASP A 429 -26.15 -2.23 0.40
CA ASP A 429 -27.55 -2.35 -0.05
C ASP A 429 -27.72 -1.78 -1.47
N ALA A 430 -27.27 -0.55 -1.70
CA ALA A 430 -27.33 0.07 -3.02
C ALA A 430 -26.52 -0.69 -4.10
N LEU A 431 -25.40 -1.30 -3.73
CA LEU A 431 -24.58 -2.12 -4.64
C LEU A 431 -25.19 -3.49 -4.92
N ALA A 432 -25.95 -4.06 -3.97
CA ALA A 432 -26.57 -5.36 -4.10
C ALA A 432 -27.66 -5.39 -5.16
N ASP A 433 -28.37 -4.27 -5.37
CA ASP A 433 -29.34 -4.09 -6.47
C ASP A 433 -28.73 -4.33 -7.86
N TYR A 434 -27.42 -4.15 -8.00
CA TYR A 434 -26.66 -4.37 -9.23
C TYR A 434 -25.86 -5.68 -9.22
N GLY A 435 -26.04 -6.53 -8.20
CA GLY A 435 -25.32 -7.80 -8.05
C GLY A 435 -23.85 -7.66 -7.68
N ILE A 436 -23.42 -6.48 -7.20
CA ILE A 436 -22.02 -6.16 -6.85
C ILE A 436 -21.71 -6.69 -5.45
N LYS A 437 -20.66 -7.51 -5.33
CA LYS A 437 -20.20 -8.03 -4.02
C LYS A 437 -19.25 -7.04 -3.35
N THR A 438 -19.51 -6.68 -2.11
CA THR A 438 -18.65 -5.82 -1.29
C THR A 438 -17.77 -6.66 -0.37
N PHE A 439 -16.48 -6.74 -0.68
CA PHE A 439 -15.44 -7.23 0.22
C PHE A 439 -15.08 -6.11 1.20
N PHE A 440 -15.26 -6.35 2.49
CA PHE A 440 -14.96 -5.35 3.51
C PHE A 440 -14.03 -5.90 4.57
N SER A 441 -13.25 -5.01 5.17
CA SER A 441 -12.31 -5.36 6.23
C SER A 441 -12.44 -4.37 7.39
N PHE A 442 -12.18 -4.86 8.59
CA PHE A 442 -12.15 -4.01 9.77
C PHE A 442 -10.89 -3.14 9.78
N GLU A 443 -10.95 -2.04 10.53
CA GLU A 443 -9.84 -1.12 10.73
C GLU A 443 -8.53 -1.83 11.07
N THR A 444 -7.44 -1.34 10.49
CA THR A 444 -6.10 -1.89 10.68
C THR A 444 -5.64 -1.70 12.13
N GLY A 445 -5.16 -2.78 12.75
CA GLY A 445 -4.68 -2.75 14.12
C GLY A 445 -4.48 -4.13 14.70
N GLU A 446 -3.83 -4.19 15.86
CA GLU A 446 -3.49 -5.44 16.56
C GLU A 446 -4.70 -6.35 16.83
N ASP A 447 -5.90 -5.77 16.97
CA ASP A 447 -7.15 -6.51 17.22
C ASP A 447 -7.75 -7.17 15.96
N THR A 448 -7.14 -6.99 14.79
CA THR A 448 -7.64 -7.54 13.51
C THR A 448 -6.61 -8.41 12.78
N THR A 449 -5.49 -8.73 13.44
CA THR A 449 -4.37 -9.49 12.85
C THR A 449 -4.54 -11.01 12.95
N PHE A 450 -3.67 -11.75 12.26
CA PHE A 450 -3.56 -13.20 12.38
C PHE A 450 -3.27 -13.65 13.81
N ASP A 451 -2.45 -12.91 14.56
CA ASP A 451 -2.13 -13.22 15.95
C ASP A 451 -3.35 -13.12 16.86
N LYS A 452 -4.23 -12.13 16.61
CA LYS A 452 -5.48 -11.98 17.36
C LYS A 452 -6.44 -13.12 17.08
N VAL A 453 -6.68 -13.43 15.81
CA VAL A 453 -7.55 -14.55 15.41
C VAL A 453 -7.01 -15.89 15.93
N ALA A 454 -5.69 -16.08 15.95
CA ALA A 454 -5.06 -17.26 16.53
C ALA A 454 -5.32 -17.44 18.03
N LYS A 455 -5.47 -16.34 18.78
CA LYS A 455 -5.66 -16.33 20.24
C LYS A 455 -7.14 -16.33 20.66
N GLU A 456 -7.96 -15.53 19.99
CA GLU A 456 -9.32 -15.21 20.42
C GLU A 456 -10.41 -15.79 19.51
N GLY A 457 -10.04 -16.36 18.35
CA GLY A 457 -10.99 -16.91 17.40
C GLY A 457 -11.69 -15.84 16.56
N ILE A 458 -12.88 -16.17 16.05
CA ILE A 458 -13.64 -15.30 15.12
C ILE A 458 -14.95 -14.76 15.69
N GLY A 459 -15.36 -15.19 16.89
CA GLY A 459 -16.63 -14.79 17.50
C GLY A 459 -16.88 -13.28 17.56
N ALA A 460 -15.88 -12.48 17.95
CA ALA A 460 -16.03 -11.02 18.02
C ALA A 460 -16.34 -10.37 16.66
N PHE A 461 -15.79 -10.93 15.57
CA PHE A 461 -16.05 -10.45 14.20
C PHE A 461 -17.49 -10.79 13.77
N ILE A 462 -17.97 -11.99 14.11
CA ILE A 462 -19.35 -12.42 13.85
C ILE A 462 -20.33 -11.49 14.56
N ASP A 463 -20.12 -11.28 15.87
CA ASP A 463 -20.97 -10.41 16.69
C ASP A 463 -21.01 -8.97 16.16
N ARG A 464 -19.89 -8.49 15.60
CA ARG A 464 -19.81 -7.16 15.01
C ARG A 464 -20.58 -7.07 13.68
N CYS A 465 -20.60 -8.15 12.89
CA CYS A 465 -21.30 -8.23 11.60
C CYS A 465 -22.81 -8.53 11.72
N ALA A 466 -23.33 -8.84 12.92
CA ALA A 466 -24.74 -9.15 13.13
C ALA A 466 -25.75 -8.17 12.49
N PRO A 467 -25.52 -6.83 12.46
CA PRO A 467 -26.43 -5.90 11.79
C PRO A 467 -26.57 -6.09 10.28
N LEU A 468 -25.58 -6.71 9.64
CA LEU A 468 -25.52 -6.95 8.19
C LEU A 468 -26.10 -8.31 7.78
N MET A 469 -26.50 -9.14 8.76
CA MET A 469 -27.02 -10.49 8.53
C MET A 469 -28.55 -10.48 8.39
N ASN A 470 -29.10 -11.49 7.70
CA ASN A 470 -30.53 -11.64 7.43
C ASN A 470 -31.16 -10.45 6.68
N LYS A 471 -30.39 -9.85 5.77
CA LYS A 471 -30.79 -8.80 4.84
C LYS A 471 -30.72 -9.31 3.42
N ASP A 472 -31.47 -8.71 2.51
CA ASP A 472 -31.47 -9.09 1.10
C ASP A 472 -30.06 -8.92 0.49
N TYR A 473 -29.33 -7.88 0.91
CA TYR A 473 -27.95 -7.62 0.49
C TYR A 473 -26.89 -8.48 1.21
N SER A 474 -27.24 -9.33 2.19
CA SER A 474 -26.26 -10.11 2.97
C SER A 474 -25.42 -11.04 2.09
N ALA A 475 -25.98 -11.53 0.97
CA ALA A 475 -25.25 -12.36 0.00
C ALA A 475 -24.13 -11.60 -0.74
N CYS A 476 -24.24 -10.28 -0.79
CA CYS A 476 -23.25 -9.38 -1.39
C CYS A 476 -22.23 -8.86 -0.36
N ALA A 477 -22.46 -9.04 0.95
CA ALA A 477 -21.53 -8.59 1.99
C ALA A 477 -20.52 -9.69 2.36
N VAL A 478 -19.22 -9.42 2.21
CA VAL A 478 -18.15 -10.39 2.45
C VAL A 478 -17.11 -9.83 3.45
N PRO A 479 -17.17 -10.21 4.74
CA PRO A 479 -16.16 -9.81 5.72
C PRO A 479 -14.85 -10.54 5.43
N CYS A 480 -13.76 -9.79 5.34
CA CYS A 480 -12.42 -10.29 5.05
C CYS A 480 -11.56 -10.18 6.30
N LEU A 481 -10.95 -11.30 6.70
CA LEU A 481 -10.07 -11.38 7.85
C LEU A 481 -9.02 -12.50 7.68
N PRO A 482 -7.91 -12.47 8.42
CA PRO A 482 -7.39 -11.33 9.20
C PRO A 482 -6.65 -10.32 8.33
N ASN A 483 -6.45 -9.11 8.84
CA ASN A 483 -5.57 -8.11 8.22
C ASN A 483 -4.10 -8.58 8.28
N VAL A 484 -3.33 -8.24 7.25
CA VAL A 484 -1.94 -8.71 7.09
C VAL A 484 -0.96 -7.72 7.72
N THR A 485 0.08 -8.21 8.37
CA THR A 485 1.03 -7.37 9.10
C THR A 485 2.20 -6.98 8.20
N VAL A 486 2.41 -5.68 7.99
CA VAL A 486 3.62 -5.19 7.33
C VAL A 486 4.69 -4.90 8.37
N ILE A 487 4.36 -4.10 9.39
CA ILE A 487 5.23 -3.85 10.55
C ILE A 487 4.41 -4.00 11.82
N PRO A 488 4.70 -4.98 12.69
CA PRO A 488 3.96 -5.14 13.94
C PRO A 488 4.32 -4.04 14.94
N LYS A 489 3.38 -3.64 15.80
CA LYS A 489 3.59 -2.53 16.73
C LYS A 489 4.75 -2.77 17.70
N ASN A 490 4.98 -4.03 18.11
CA ASN A 490 6.04 -4.39 19.05
C ASN A 490 7.46 -4.37 18.45
N LYS A 491 7.61 -4.43 17.11
CA LYS A 491 8.90 -4.35 16.41
C LYS A 491 9.00 -3.11 15.51
N SER A 492 8.25 -2.07 15.87
CA SER A 492 8.12 -0.83 15.09
C SER A 492 9.08 0.28 15.51
N GLY A 493 10.03 -0.02 16.39
CA GLY A 493 10.95 0.97 16.95
C GLY A 493 12.00 1.40 15.92
N VAL A 494 11.98 2.68 15.56
CA VAL A 494 13.00 3.30 14.70
C VAL A 494 13.92 4.13 15.59
N ILE A 495 15.21 3.81 15.57
CA ILE A 495 16.25 4.56 16.28
C ILE A 495 16.74 5.67 15.35
N THR A 496 16.73 6.91 15.81
CA THR A 496 17.16 8.08 15.02
C THR A 496 18.56 8.54 15.40
N GLY A 497 18.98 8.33 16.64
CA GLY A 497 20.32 8.67 17.12
C GLY A 497 20.46 8.55 18.64
N LYS A 498 21.59 9.01 19.17
CA LYS A 498 21.86 9.09 20.61
C LYS A 498 22.17 10.53 20.98
N LEU A 499 21.66 10.98 22.12
CA LEU A 499 22.01 12.27 22.68
C LEU A 499 23.48 12.28 23.12
N MET A 500 24.08 13.46 23.05
CA MET A 500 25.43 13.71 23.54
C MET A 500 25.40 14.38 24.90
N THR A 501 26.47 14.17 25.66
CA THR A 501 26.73 14.83 26.93
C THR A 501 28.12 15.44 26.89
N THR A 502 28.33 16.49 27.67
CA THR A 502 29.63 17.16 27.78
C THR A 502 30.05 17.31 29.23
N ASP A 503 31.36 17.25 29.47
CA ASP A 503 32.00 17.62 30.73
C ASP A 503 32.61 19.04 30.68
N GLY A 504 32.41 19.76 29.56
CA GLY A 504 32.92 21.11 29.29
C GLY A 504 34.15 21.18 28.39
N GLU A 505 34.93 20.09 28.30
CA GLU A 505 36.14 20.01 27.46
C GLU A 505 36.03 18.93 26.37
N ASN A 506 35.19 17.92 26.61
CA ASN A 506 34.90 16.84 25.68
C ASN A 506 33.39 16.63 25.54
N ALA A 507 33.00 16.00 24.43
CA ALA A 507 31.65 15.50 24.22
C ALA A 507 31.70 14.00 23.93
N ALA A 508 30.81 13.26 24.58
CA ALA A 508 30.66 11.83 24.39
C ALA A 508 29.18 11.47 24.27
N TYR A 509 28.91 10.35 23.60
CA TYR A 509 27.60 9.75 23.61
C TYR A 509 27.17 9.40 25.02
N SER A 510 25.91 9.65 25.34
CA SER A 510 25.37 9.17 26.60
C SER A 510 25.29 7.64 26.62
N ASP A 511 25.74 7.05 27.72
CA ASP A 511 25.63 5.61 28.00
C ASP A 511 24.22 5.21 28.49
N ARG A 512 23.33 6.18 28.75
CA ARG A 512 21.99 5.91 29.27
C ARG A 512 21.07 5.42 28.15
N GLN A 513 20.34 4.33 28.40
CA GLN A 513 19.33 3.85 27.45
C GLN A 513 18.19 4.84 27.20
N GLU A 514 17.94 5.76 28.13
CA GLU A 514 16.93 6.83 28.02
C GLU A 514 17.34 7.92 27.02
N ASP A 515 18.64 8.04 26.75
CA ASP A 515 19.21 9.06 25.88
C ASP A 515 19.33 8.58 24.42
N VAL A 516 18.80 7.39 24.11
CA VAL A 516 18.62 6.90 22.74
C VAL A 516 17.31 7.46 22.18
N GLN A 517 17.41 8.35 21.20
CA GLN A 517 16.25 8.89 20.51
C GLN A 517 15.66 7.81 19.59
N ARG A 518 14.37 7.55 19.81
CA ARG A 518 13.59 6.57 19.03
C ARG A 518 12.12 6.97 18.99
N PHE A 519 11.45 6.59 17.92
CA PHE A 519 10.00 6.62 17.83
C PHE A 519 9.45 5.24 17.48
N TYR A 520 8.18 5.01 17.82
CA TYR A 520 7.49 3.75 17.50
C TYR A 520 6.40 4.05 16.49
N LEU A 521 6.34 3.24 15.43
CA LEU A 521 5.23 3.32 14.49
C LEU A 521 3.99 2.68 15.12
N ASN A 522 2.83 3.30 14.91
CA ASN A 522 1.57 2.62 15.15
C ASN A 522 1.42 1.59 14.03
N GLY A 523 1.89 0.35 14.25
CA GLY A 523 2.03 -0.75 13.28
C GLY A 523 1.25 -0.64 11.96
N ILE A 524 1.90 -1.01 10.86
CA ILE A 524 1.35 -0.88 9.51
C ILE A 524 0.75 -2.23 9.10
N TYR A 525 -0.52 -2.23 8.69
CA TYR A 525 -1.24 -3.44 8.29
C TYR A 525 -1.97 -3.22 6.97
N ILE A 526 -2.19 -4.30 6.22
CA ILE A 526 -2.94 -4.23 4.96
C ILE A 526 -4.34 -4.80 5.19
N PRO A 527 -5.39 -4.05 4.82
CA PRO A 527 -6.74 -4.55 4.95
C PRO A 527 -6.98 -5.79 4.09
N ALA A 528 -7.54 -6.85 4.68
CA ALA A 528 -7.73 -8.14 4.02
C ALA A 528 -8.63 -8.07 2.78
N ALA A 529 -9.50 -7.06 2.69
CA ALA A 529 -10.43 -6.87 1.57
C ALA A 529 -9.72 -6.70 0.23
N PHE A 530 -8.56 -6.03 0.20
CA PHE A 530 -7.77 -5.87 -1.04
C PHE A 530 -7.27 -7.22 -1.57
N ILE A 531 -6.76 -8.07 -0.69
CA ILE A 531 -6.23 -9.39 -1.04
C ILE A 531 -7.37 -10.32 -1.48
N ALA A 532 -8.48 -10.32 -0.74
CA ALA A 532 -9.66 -11.12 -1.06
C ALA A 532 -10.29 -10.73 -2.41
N ALA A 533 -10.48 -9.44 -2.67
CA ALA A 533 -10.96 -8.98 -3.97
C ALA A 533 -9.96 -9.28 -5.09
N GLY A 534 -8.66 -9.07 -4.86
CA GLY A 534 -7.60 -9.31 -5.84
C GLY A 534 -7.51 -10.78 -6.27
N ILE A 535 -7.51 -11.71 -5.31
CA ILE A 535 -7.46 -13.14 -5.62
C ILE A 535 -8.74 -13.61 -6.34
N MET A 536 -9.91 -13.12 -5.92
CA MET A 536 -11.18 -13.47 -6.59
C MET A 536 -11.28 -12.88 -7.99
N ALA A 537 -10.79 -11.65 -8.20
CA ALA A 537 -10.67 -11.03 -9.50
C ALA A 537 -9.69 -11.80 -10.43
N ALA A 538 -8.59 -12.31 -9.87
CA ALA A 538 -7.64 -13.15 -10.61
C ALA A 538 -8.27 -14.50 -11.00
N CYS A 539 -8.98 -15.16 -10.08
CA CYS A 539 -9.65 -16.44 -10.33
C CYS A 539 -10.73 -16.38 -11.42
N GLN A 540 -11.25 -15.20 -11.75
CA GLN A 540 -12.23 -15.06 -12.82
C GLN A 540 -11.59 -15.19 -14.22
N ASP A 541 -10.29 -14.90 -14.37
CA ASP A 541 -9.59 -15.01 -15.65
C ASP A 541 -9.24 -16.46 -16.00
N PRO A 542 -9.69 -16.99 -17.16
CA PRO A 542 -9.34 -18.33 -17.57
C PRO A 542 -7.84 -18.52 -17.82
N ASP A 543 -7.10 -17.48 -18.22
CA ASP A 543 -5.65 -17.61 -18.43
C ASP A 543 -4.92 -17.79 -17.10
N PHE A 544 -5.28 -17.03 -16.07
CA PHE A 544 -4.81 -17.24 -14.70
C PHE A 544 -5.09 -18.65 -14.18
N LEU A 545 -6.33 -19.13 -14.34
CA LEU A 545 -6.67 -20.49 -13.93
C LEU A 545 -5.88 -21.54 -14.74
N ARG A 546 -5.60 -21.32 -16.02
CA ARG A 546 -4.86 -22.26 -16.87
C ARG A 546 -3.41 -22.45 -16.42
N GLU A 547 -2.77 -21.39 -15.95
CA GLU A 547 -1.42 -21.44 -15.38
C GLU A 547 -1.37 -22.29 -14.09
N LYS A 548 -2.46 -22.32 -13.31
CA LYS A 548 -2.56 -23.12 -12.07
C LYS A 548 -3.10 -24.53 -12.30
N PHE A 549 -4.06 -24.70 -13.21
CA PHE A 549 -4.81 -25.93 -13.48
C PHE A 549 -4.59 -26.40 -14.92
N ILE A 550 -3.44 -27.05 -15.14
CA ILE A 550 -3.00 -27.52 -16.45
C ILE A 550 -4.07 -28.45 -17.07
N ARG A 551 -4.57 -28.09 -18.27
CA ARG A 551 -5.52 -28.86 -19.12
C ARG A 551 -6.94 -29.05 -18.57
N SER A 552 -7.32 -28.38 -17.49
CA SER A 552 -8.65 -28.51 -16.89
C SER A 552 -9.50 -27.23 -16.99
N VAL A 553 -9.12 -26.29 -17.86
CA VAL A 553 -9.73 -24.95 -17.98
C VAL A 553 -10.16 -24.70 -19.41
N ASP A 554 -11.40 -24.25 -19.62
CA ASP A 554 -11.89 -23.79 -20.93
C ASP A 554 -11.49 -22.32 -21.15
N PRO A 555 -10.79 -21.95 -22.25
CA PRO A 555 -10.35 -20.59 -22.49
C PRO A 555 -11.48 -19.58 -22.72
N THR A 556 -12.69 -20.05 -23.03
CA THR A 556 -13.84 -19.20 -23.39
C THR A 556 -14.78 -18.92 -22.22
N LEU A 557 -14.63 -19.62 -21.10
CA LEU A 557 -15.47 -19.45 -19.92
C LEU A 557 -14.75 -18.66 -18.82
N PRO A 558 -15.41 -17.71 -18.14
CA PRO A 558 -14.83 -17.08 -16.96
C PRO A 558 -14.93 -18.00 -15.74
N GLY A 559 -14.04 -17.80 -14.77
CA GLY A 559 -14.01 -18.54 -13.50
C GLY A 559 -15.09 -18.15 -12.47
N VAL A 560 -16.29 -17.74 -12.90
CA VAL A 560 -17.33 -17.19 -12.00
C VAL A 560 -17.86 -18.19 -10.96
N ARG A 561 -17.89 -19.48 -11.30
CA ARG A 561 -18.33 -20.59 -10.43
C ARG A 561 -17.16 -21.24 -9.66
N PHE A 562 -15.93 -20.81 -9.92
CA PHE A 562 -14.73 -21.38 -9.29
C PHE A 562 -14.86 -21.32 -7.77
N ASP A 563 -14.89 -22.49 -7.15
CA ASP A 563 -14.95 -22.61 -5.70
C ASP A 563 -13.53 -22.82 -5.16
N ILE A 564 -12.98 -21.77 -4.56
CA ILE A 564 -11.64 -21.80 -3.99
C ILE A 564 -11.54 -22.75 -2.78
N GLU A 565 -12.65 -23.05 -2.10
CA GLU A 565 -12.69 -23.99 -0.97
C GLU A 565 -12.68 -25.47 -1.40
N SER A 566 -12.96 -25.75 -2.68
CA SER A 566 -13.12 -27.11 -3.17
C SER A 566 -11.77 -27.82 -3.32
N GLY A 567 -11.59 -28.93 -2.60
CA GLY A 567 -10.41 -29.80 -2.72
C GLY A 567 -9.10 -29.05 -2.47
N ASP A 568 -8.14 -29.18 -3.39
CA ASP A 568 -6.82 -28.54 -3.30
C ASP A 568 -6.78 -27.14 -3.95
N ASN A 569 -7.93 -26.55 -4.29
CA ASN A 569 -7.97 -25.29 -5.05
C ASN A 569 -7.25 -24.14 -4.33
N ALA A 570 -7.48 -23.96 -3.04
CA ALA A 570 -6.79 -22.95 -2.22
C ALA A 570 -5.27 -23.14 -2.13
N LEU A 571 -4.77 -24.36 -2.37
CA LEU A 571 -3.34 -24.68 -2.42
C LEU A 571 -2.72 -24.40 -3.79
N LEU A 572 -3.51 -24.53 -4.84
CA LEU A 572 -3.13 -24.23 -6.22
C LEU A 572 -3.18 -22.73 -6.52
N VAL A 573 -4.05 -22.01 -5.80
CA VAL A 573 -4.19 -20.55 -5.87
C VAL A 573 -3.88 -19.93 -4.50
N PRO A 574 -2.62 -20.01 -4.02
CA PRO A 574 -2.23 -19.26 -2.83
C PRO A 574 -2.09 -17.77 -3.15
N THR A 575 -2.09 -16.93 -2.13
CA THR A 575 -1.76 -15.51 -2.26
C THR A 575 -0.27 -15.29 -2.55
N THR A 576 0.14 -14.07 -2.92
CA THR A 576 1.56 -13.69 -3.07
C THR A 576 2.29 -13.49 -1.73
N LEU A 577 1.57 -13.50 -0.62
CA LEU A 577 2.08 -13.15 0.70
C LEU A 577 2.63 -14.35 1.46
N ALA A 578 3.74 -14.14 2.17
CA ALA A 578 4.27 -15.11 3.12
C ALA A 578 3.35 -15.32 4.34
N ARG A 579 3.49 -16.48 4.96
CA ARG A 579 2.82 -16.82 6.22
C ARG A 579 3.10 -15.82 7.34
N GLU A 580 2.10 -15.61 8.20
CA GLU A 580 2.11 -14.66 9.32
C GLU A 580 2.46 -15.37 10.63
N VAL A 581 1.73 -16.43 10.94
CA VAL A 581 1.80 -17.18 12.20
C VAL A 581 2.09 -18.66 11.94
N ALA A 582 2.47 -19.39 13.00
CA ALA A 582 2.75 -20.82 12.91
C ALA A 582 1.55 -21.66 12.43
N GLY A 583 0.34 -21.15 12.64
CA GLY A 583 -0.93 -21.82 12.39
C GLY A 583 -1.89 -21.57 13.57
N TRP A 584 -3.14 -21.95 13.40
CA TRP A 584 -4.17 -21.84 14.42
C TRP A 584 -4.30 -23.12 15.24
N THR A 585 -4.76 -22.94 16.47
CA THR A 585 -5.12 -24.05 17.36
C THR A 585 -6.29 -24.85 16.76
N ARG A 586 -6.40 -26.11 17.17
CA ARG A 586 -7.48 -26.99 16.73
C ARG A 586 -8.87 -26.42 17.07
N SER A 587 -9.02 -25.79 18.23
CA SER A 587 -10.27 -25.17 18.66
C SER A 587 -10.70 -24.03 17.74
N VAL A 588 -9.77 -23.15 17.33
CA VAL A 588 -10.07 -22.05 16.40
C VAL A 588 -10.46 -22.61 15.03
N LYS A 589 -9.79 -23.65 14.53
CA LYS A 589 -10.17 -24.31 13.27
C LYS A 589 -11.55 -24.95 13.34
N GLU A 590 -11.86 -25.64 14.43
CA GLU A 590 -13.17 -26.24 14.66
C GLU A 590 -14.27 -25.17 14.75
N GLU A 591 -13.99 -24.04 15.39
CA GLU A 591 -14.89 -22.88 15.42
C GLU A 591 -15.12 -22.32 14.01
N ILE A 592 -14.06 -22.06 13.25
CA ILE A 592 -14.17 -21.53 11.88
C ILE A 592 -14.94 -22.50 10.97
N ASN A 593 -14.70 -23.81 11.06
CA ASN A 593 -15.44 -24.79 10.27
C ASN A 593 -16.90 -24.94 10.69
N ARG A 594 -17.17 -24.85 12.00
CA ARG A 594 -18.55 -24.91 12.52
C ARG A 594 -19.36 -23.69 12.11
N GLN A 595 -18.76 -22.50 12.22
CA GLN A 595 -19.44 -21.25 11.88
C GLN A 595 -19.49 -21.01 10.37
N GLY A 596 -18.43 -21.33 9.63
CA GLY A 596 -18.31 -21.08 8.20
C GLY A 596 -18.35 -19.59 7.84
N PHE A 597 -17.85 -18.70 8.69
CA PHE A 597 -18.04 -17.26 8.54
C PHE A 597 -16.97 -16.62 7.63
N GLY A 598 -17.40 -15.78 6.69
CA GLY A 598 -16.55 -14.81 6.00
C GLY A 598 -15.49 -15.35 5.04
N PHE A 599 -14.68 -14.43 4.52
CA PHE A 599 -13.47 -14.70 3.76
C PHE A 599 -12.28 -14.74 4.71
N ILE A 600 -11.77 -15.94 4.96
CA ILE A 600 -10.75 -16.20 5.97
C ILE A 600 -9.44 -16.59 5.29
N LEU A 601 -8.42 -15.75 5.46
CA LEU A 601 -7.04 -16.06 5.08
C LEU A 601 -6.37 -16.90 6.16
N SER A 602 -5.68 -17.96 5.75
CA SER A 602 -5.02 -18.93 6.61
C SER A 602 -3.50 -18.86 6.46
N SER A 603 -2.82 -19.00 7.60
CA SER A 603 -1.37 -19.09 7.70
C SER A 603 -0.90 -20.52 8.04
N GLU A 604 -1.67 -21.53 7.65
CA GLU A 604 -1.36 -22.95 7.93
C GLU A 604 -0.15 -23.47 7.14
N VAL A 605 0.57 -24.43 7.73
CA VAL A 605 1.57 -25.21 6.99
C VAL A 605 0.82 -26.24 6.16
N GLN A 606 0.82 -26.09 4.85
CA GLN A 606 0.23 -27.09 3.96
C GLN A 606 1.24 -27.51 2.90
N SER A 607 1.08 -28.72 2.36
CA SER A 607 1.90 -29.19 1.25
C SER A 607 1.00 -29.66 0.11
N LEU A 608 1.39 -29.29 -1.11
CA LEU A 608 0.73 -29.71 -2.32
C LEU A 608 1.69 -30.60 -3.10
N LYS A 609 1.30 -31.86 -3.31
CA LYS A 609 2.12 -32.87 -4.03
C LYS A 609 3.55 -32.98 -3.46
N GLY A 610 3.69 -32.90 -2.13
CA GLY A 610 4.98 -32.99 -1.43
C GLY A 610 5.82 -31.70 -1.42
N LYS A 611 5.36 -30.60 -2.03
CA LYS A 611 6.01 -29.29 -1.95
C LYS A 611 5.32 -28.43 -0.88
N PRO A 612 6.07 -27.76 0.02
CA PRO A 612 5.47 -26.86 1.00
C PRO A 612 4.88 -25.63 0.30
N VAL A 613 3.68 -25.24 0.71
CA VAL A 613 3.06 -23.96 0.36
C VAL A 613 3.34 -23.00 1.51
N ASN A 614 4.25 -22.04 1.28
CA ASN A 614 4.72 -21.08 2.30
C ASN A 614 3.98 -19.74 2.25
N ASN A 615 2.95 -19.66 1.42
CA ASN A 615 2.13 -18.48 1.21
C ASN A 615 0.82 -18.58 2.00
N LEU A 616 0.16 -17.45 2.25
CA LEU A 616 -1.19 -17.47 2.82
C LEU A 616 -2.16 -18.11 1.82
N THR A 617 -3.09 -18.91 2.32
CA THR A 617 -4.13 -19.58 1.53
C THR A 617 -5.51 -19.15 1.98
N VAL A 618 -6.52 -19.37 1.14
CA VAL A 618 -7.92 -19.09 1.53
C VAL A 618 -8.49 -20.31 2.26
N TYR A 619 -8.92 -20.11 3.50
CA TYR A 619 -9.51 -21.16 4.34
C TYR A 619 -11.03 -21.26 4.16
N LYS A 620 -11.70 -20.10 4.08
CA LYS A 620 -13.13 -19.94 3.82
C LYS A 620 -13.34 -18.72 2.92
N ALA A 621 -14.37 -18.78 2.10
CA ALA A 621 -14.80 -17.77 1.15
C ALA A 621 -16.34 -17.69 1.16
N ARG A 622 -16.89 -17.17 2.28
CA ARG A 622 -18.33 -17.11 2.55
C ARG A 622 -18.83 -15.67 2.70
N SER A 623 -20.08 -15.43 2.29
CA SER A 623 -20.78 -14.15 2.46
C SER A 623 -21.48 -14.07 3.83
N LEU A 624 -22.23 -13.00 4.09
CA LEU A 624 -23.10 -12.90 5.28
C LEU A 624 -24.50 -13.48 5.09
N ALA A 625 -24.83 -13.98 3.88
CA ALA A 625 -26.06 -14.74 3.69
C ALA A 625 -25.95 -16.08 4.41
N HIS A 626 -27.00 -16.43 5.14
CA HIS A 626 -27.05 -17.60 6.00
C HIS A 626 -28.30 -18.42 5.69
N ASP A 627 -28.12 -19.68 5.30
CA ASP A 627 -29.22 -20.57 4.87
C ASP A 627 -29.97 -21.25 6.04
N GLY A 628 -29.59 -20.89 7.28
CA GLY A 628 -30.10 -21.48 8.52
C GLY A 628 -29.17 -22.55 9.11
N TYR A 629 -28.21 -23.04 8.33
CA TYR A 629 -27.20 -24.01 8.77
C TYR A 629 -25.78 -23.45 8.67
N GLN A 630 -25.41 -22.82 7.55
CA GLN A 630 -24.10 -22.24 7.30
C GLN A 630 -24.21 -20.97 6.44
N TYR A 631 -23.11 -20.21 6.38
CA TYR A 631 -23.02 -19.10 5.44
C TYR A 631 -22.79 -19.56 4.00
N GLU A 632 -23.39 -18.83 3.06
CA GLU A 632 -23.34 -19.12 1.63
C GLU A 632 -21.93 -18.87 1.04
N PRO A 633 -21.40 -19.78 0.21
CA PRO A 633 -20.23 -19.52 -0.62
C PRO A 633 -20.39 -18.30 -1.52
N ILE A 634 -19.35 -17.47 -1.61
CA ILE A 634 -19.38 -16.24 -2.43
C ILE A 634 -19.54 -16.51 -3.93
N PHE A 635 -19.17 -17.71 -4.42
CA PHE A 635 -19.36 -18.06 -5.82
C PHE A 635 -20.85 -18.13 -6.18
N GLN A 636 -21.74 -18.48 -5.25
CA GLN A 636 -23.17 -18.61 -5.54
C GLN A 636 -23.76 -17.27 -6.00
N GLN A 637 -23.47 -16.21 -5.25
CA GLN A 637 -23.87 -14.86 -5.64
C GLN A 637 -23.24 -14.43 -6.97
N THR A 638 -21.95 -14.76 -7.17
CA THR A 638 -21.22 -14.42 -8.41
C THR A 638 -21.85 -15.06 -9.64
N VAL A 639 -22.21 -16.34 -9.54
CA VAL A 639 -22.84 -17.12 -10.61
C VAL A 639 -24.24 -16.61 -10.89
N SER A 640 -25.03 -16.32 -9.84
CA SER A 640 -26.36 -15.74 -10.00
C SER A 640 -26.30 -14.39 -10.75
N SER A 641 -25.43 -13.46 -10.34
CA SER A 641 -25.24 -12.18 -11.04
C SER A 641 -24.78 -12.38 -12.49
N TYR A 642 -23.80 -13.27 -12.71
CA TYR A 642 -23.29 -13.56 -14.05
C TYR A 642 -24.35 -14.17 -14.97
N PHE A 643 -25.13 -15.10 -14.44
CA PHE A 643 -26.22 -15.74 -15.17
C PHE A 643 -27.27 -14.70 -15.58
N GLU A 644 -27.70 -13.84 -14.67
CA GLU A 644 -28.67 -12.78 -14.97
C GLU A 644 -28.15 -11.84 -16.07
N CYS A 645 -26.87 -11.46 -15.98
CA CYS A 645 -26.22 -10.59 -16.95
C CYS A 645 -26.19 -11.21 -18.37
N VAL A 646 -25.75 -12.47 -18.47
CA VAL A 646 -25.72 -13.17 -19.76
C VAL A 646 -27.13 -13.39 -20.28
N LEU A 647 -28.08 -13.76 -19.41
CA LEU A 647 -29.48 -13.93 -19.78
C LEU A 647 -30.04 -12.62 -20.34
N ARG A 648 -29.83 -11.48 -19.66
CA ARG A 648 -30.27 -10.15 -20.12
C ARG A 648 -29.75 -9.85 -21.54
N ARG A 649 -28.45 -10.05 -21.75
CA ARG A 649 -27.78 -9.78 -23.04
C ARG A 649 -28.30 -10.69 -24.16
N VAL A 650 -28.32 -12.01 -23.92
CA VAL A 650 -28.75 -13.00 -24.93
C VAL A 650 -30.24 -12.86 -25.25
N SER A 651 -31.05 -12.51 -24.25
CA SER A 651 -32.50 -12.32 -24.42
C SER A 651 -32.91 -10.92 -24.85
N SER A 652 -31.95 -9.99 -25.07
CA SER A 652 -32.21 -8.57 -25.39
C SER A 652 -33.17 -7.90 -24.41
N ASP A 653 -32.79 -7.85 -23.13
CA ASP A 653 -33.60 -7.39 -21.99
C ASP A 653 -34.83 -8.28 -21.71
N PHE A 654 -34.61 -9.58 -21.54
CA PHE A 654 -35.62 -10.55 -21.06
C PHE A 654 -36.87 -10.65 -21.94
N LYS A 655 -36.70 -10.66 -23.27
CA LYS A 655 -37.78 -10.97 -24.21
C LYS A 655 -38.16 -12.44 -24.10
N LYS A 656 -39.46 -12.73 -23.96
CA LYS A 656 -40.00 -14.07 -23.69
C LYS A 656 -39.42 -15.17 -24.59
N ASP A 657 -39.58 -15.05 -25.91
CA ASP A 657 -39.15 -16.08 -26.86
C ASP A 657 -37.64 -16.36 -26.79
N ALA A 658 -36.85 -15.33 -26.48
CA ALA A 658 -35.40 -15.44 -26.35
C ALA A 658 -34.99 -16.05 -24.99
N VAL A 659 -35.78 -15.83 -23.93
CA VAL A 659 -35.62 -16.53 -22.63
C VAL A 659 -35.97 -18.02 -22.80
N GLU A 660 -37.06 -18.35 -23.48
CA GLU A 660 -37.39 -19.76 -23.77
C GLU A 660 -36.31 -20.44 -24.62
N PHE A 661 -35.77 -19.74 -25.63
CA PHE A 661 -34.65 -20.23 -26.43
C PHE A 661 -33.38 -20.45 -25.59
N PHE A 662 -33.09 -19.54 -24.65
CA PHE A 662 -31.94 -19.63 -23.75
C PHE A 662 -31.92 -20.96 -22.97
N PHE A 663 -33.08 -21.39 -22.46
CA PHE A 663 -33.25 -22.63 -21.68
C PHE A 663 -33.58 -23.86 -22.52
N SER A 664 -33.68 -23.73 -23.85
CA SER A 664 -34.05 -24.84 -24.73
C SER A 664 -32.94 -25.91 -24.83
N ALA A 665 -33.30 -27.12 -25.24
CA ALA A 665 -32.34 -28.19 -25.51
C ALA A 665 -31.56 -28.01 -26.84
N ASN A 666 -31.67 -26.84 -27.49
CA ASN A 666 -30.97 -26.57 -28.74
C ASN A 666 -29.45 -26.48 -28.48
N PRO A 667 -28.59 -27.16 -29.26
CA PRO A 667 -27.13 -27.06 -29.12
C PRO A 667 -26.57 -25.64 -29.19
N SER A 668 -27.25 -24.72 -29.88
CA SER A 668 -26.82 -23.31 -29.97
C SER A 668 -27.32 -22.44 -28.82
N SER A 669 -28.20 -22.94 -27.94
CA SER A 669 -28.62 -22.21 -26.73
C SER A 669 -27.44 -22.01 -25.77
N GLN A 670 -27.44 -20.91 -25.03
CA GLN A 670 -26.38 -20.62 -24.08
C GLN A 670 -26.35 -21.63 -22.92
N MET A 671 -27.52 -22.07 -22.45
CA MET A 671 -27.62 -23.09 -21.41
C MET A 671 -26.97 -24.40 -21.87
N GLN A 672 -27.30 -24.90 -23.07
CA GLN A 672 -26.72 -26.14 -23.57
C GLN A 672 -25.20 -26.02 -23.80
N GLN A 673 -24.71 -24.85 -24.23
CA GLN A 673 -23.26 -24.60 -24.34
C GLN A 673 -22.55 -24.71 -22.99
N TRP A 674 -23.14 -24.19 -21.91
CA TRP A 674 -22.60 -24.37 -20.56
C TRP A 674 -22.70 -25.83 -20.09
N MET A 675 -23.82 -26.51 -20.36
CA MET A 675 -24.00 -27.93 -20.01
C MET A 675 -22.99 -28.84 -20.72
N ASN A 676 -22.54 -28.50 -21.92
CA ASN A 676 -21.54 -29.26 -22.67
C ASN A 676 -20.10 -29.08 -22.14
N ARG A 677 -19.88 -28.14 -21.20
CA ARG A 677 -18.56 -27.76 -20.67
C ARG A 677 -18.45 -27.96 -19.15
N LYS A 678 -19.30 -28.82 -18.57
CA LYS A 678 -19.38 -29.05 -17.12
C LYS A 678 -18.11 -29.59 -16.47
N ASP A 679 -17.29 -30.30 -17.23
CA ASP A 679 -16.10 -30.99 -16.70
C ASP A 679 -14.92 -30.05 -16.44
N PHE A 680 -14.99 -28.80 -16.92
CA PHE A 680 -13.94 -27.81 -16.69
C PHE A 680 -14.01 -27.20 -15.29
N ILE A 681 -12.85 -26.78 -14.77
CA ILE A 681 -12.76 -26.17 -13.44
C ILE A 681 -13.54 -24.85 -13.37
N ASN A 682 -13.53 -24.08 -14.46
CA ASN A 682 -14.23 -22.82 -14.67
C ASN A 682 -15.60 -22.97 -15.36
N ALA A 683 -16.20 -24.17 -15.34
CA ALA A 683 -17.55 -24.36 -15.83
C ALA A 683 -18.54 -23.48 -15.05
N VAL A 684 -19.38 -22.70 -15.75
CA VAL A 684 -20.41 -21.83 -15.14
C VAL A 684 -21.44 -22.65 -14.36
N ILE A 685 -21.72 -23.88 -14.83
CA ILE A 685 -22.61 -24.85 -14.21
C ILE A 685 -21.83 -26.13 -14.03
N LYS A 686 -21.74 -26.65 -12.81
CA LYS A 686 -21.07 -27.92 -12.50
C LYS A 686 -22.01 -29.12 -12.66
N PRO A 687 -21.51 -30.37 -12.70
CA PRO A 687 -22.35 -31.56 -12.75
C PRO A 687 -23.36 -31.67 -11.60
N GLU A 688 -22.99 -31.21 -10.40
CA GLU A 688 -23.82 -31.18 -9.20
C GLU A 688 -24.82 -30.01 -9.13
N ASP A 689 -24.72 -29.06 -10.07
CA ASP A 689 -25.59 -27.90 -10.12
C ASP A 689 -26.80 -28.18 -11.03
N ALA A 690 -27.98 -27.68 -10.63
CA ALA A 690 -29.16 -27.64 -11.49
C ALA A 690 -29.72 -26.21 -11.56
N VAL A 691 -30.22 -25.83 -12.74
CA VAL A 691 -30.91 -24.55 -12.96
C VAL A 691 -32.24 -24.86 -13.60
N THR A 692 -33.32 -24.41 -12.99
CA THR A 692 -34.68 -24.50 -13.52
C THR A 692 -35.30 -23.11 -13.57
N TYR A 693 -36.36 -22.94 -14.34
CA TYR A 693 -37.04 -21.65 -14.45
C TYR A 693 -38.56 -21.85 -14.47
N ASP A 694 -39.29 -20.87 -13.95
CA ASP A 694 -40.75 -20.79 -14.00
C ASP A 694 -41.17 -19.44 -14.62
N LEU A 695 -42.10 -19.49 -15.57
CA LEU A 695 -42.61 -18.31 -16.27
C LEU A 695 -44.02 -18.00 -15.77
N ASP A 696 -44.16 -16.97 -14.94
CA ASP A 696 -45.47 -16.45 -14.56
C ASP A 696 -45.95 -15.43 -15.61
N GLU A 697 -46.72 -15.92 -16.58
CA GLU A 697 -47.30 -15.11 -17.66
C GLU A 697 -48.27 -14.02 -17.15
N ARG A 698 -48.94 -14.26 -16.01
CA ARG A 698 -49.93 -13.34 -15.45
C ARG A 698 -49.25 -12.19 -14.71
N ALA A 699 -48.22 -12.49 -13.92
CA ALA A 699 -47.45 -11.50 -13.18
C ALA A 699 -46.36 -10.80 -14.03
N GLY A 700 -45.93 -11.39 -15.15
CA GLY A 700 -44.91 -10.81 -16.03
C GLY A 700 -43.49 -10.97 -15.48
N HIS A 701 -43.21 -12.06 -14.77
CA HIS A 701 -41.91 -12.36 -14.18
C HIS A 701 -41.45 -13.78 -14.54
N CYS A 702 -40.14 -13.96 -14.60
CA CYS A 702 -39.47 -15.27 -14.71
C CYS A 702 -38.72 -15.50 -13.40
N GLU A 703 -38.98 -16.62 -12.73
CA GLU A 703 -38.24 -17.05 -11.57
C GLU A 703 -37.22 -18.10 -11.98
N ILE A 704 -35.96 -17.91 -11.61
CA ILE A 704 -34.85 -18.81 -11.92
C ILE A 704 -34.44 -19.47 -10.60
N HIS A 705 -34.51 -20.79 -10.55
CA HIS A 705 -34.16 -21.58 -9.38
C HIS A 705 -32.81 -22.25 -9.63
N PHE A 706 -31.81 -21.85 -8.86
CA PHE A 706 -30.50 -22.49 -8.80
C PHE A 706 -30.50 -23.52 -7.67
N GLN A 707 -29.93 -24.68 -7.94
CA GLN A 707 -29.60 -25.69 -6.94
C GLN A 707 -28.11 -25.98 -7.03
N PHE A 708 -27.34 -25.47 -6.07
CA PHE A 708 -25.89 -25.65 -6.01
C PHE A 708 -25.57 -26.78 -5.02
N GLY A 709 -25.25 -27.98 -5.51
CA GLY A 709 -24.83 -29.10 -4.65
C GLY A 709 -25.79 -29.44 -3.50
N GLY A 710 -27.08 -29.14 -3.64
CA GLY A 710 -28.12 -29.37 -2.62
C GLY A 710 -28.70 -28.12 -1.95
N VAL A 711 -28.07 -26.94 -2.09
CA VAL A 711 -28.59 -25.66 -1.57
C VAL A 711 -29.38 -24.94 -2.66
N GLN A 712 -30.62 -24.53 -2.38
CA GLN A 712 -31.47 -23.80 -3.32
C GLN A 712 -31.29 -22.29 -3.18
N LYS A 713 -31.17 -21.60 -4.31
CA LYS A 713 -31.13 -20.13 -4.41
C LYS A 713 -32.02 -19.67 -5.56
N ASN A 714 -32.96 -18.78 -5.28
CA ASN A 714 -33.93 -18.31 -6.27
C ASN A 714 -33.62 -16.87 -6.66
N VAL A 715 -33.72 -16.57 -7.96
CA VAL A 715 -33.53 -15.23 -8.52
C VAL A 715 -34.76 -14.88 -9.33
N LYS A 716 -35.37 -13.72 -9.07
CA LYS A 716 -36.57 -13.28 -9.76
C LYS A 716 -36.24 -12.17 -10.76
N VAL A 717 -36.64 -12.36 -12.01
CA VAL A 717 -36.40 -11.43 -13.12
C VAL A 717 -37.73 -10.95 -13.69
N ARG A 718 -37.82 -9.68 -14.12
CA ARG A 718 -39.01 -9.12 -14.77
C ARG A 718 -38.95 -9.30 -16.29
N LEU A 719 -39.99 -9.88 -16.88
CA LEU A 719 -40.07 -10.11 -18.33
C LEU A 719 -40.56 -8.85 -19.05
N ARG A 720 -39.99 -8.57 -20.23
CA ARG A 720 -40.57 -7.58 -21.16
C ARG A 720 -41.56 -8.26 -22.09
N ARG A 721 -42.81 -7.82 -22.07
CA ARG A 721 -43.84 -8.25 -23.04
C ARG A 721 -43.52 -7.62 -24.39
N THR A 722 -43.41 -8.43 -25.43
CA THR A 722 -43.42 -7.98 -26.82
C THR A 722 -44.80 -7.39 -27.08
N THR A 723 -44.92 -6.07 -27.21
CA THR A 723 -46.09 -5.49 -27.87
C THR A 723 -46.00 -5.90 -29.34
N ALA A 724 -46.73 -6.95 -29.70
CA ALA A 724 -46.98 -7.26 -31.10
C ALA A 724 -47.56 -5.99 -31.73
N GLY A 725 -46.89 -5.49 -32.77
CA GLY A 725 -47.38 -4.36 -33.55
C GLY A 725 -48.79 -4.68 -34.03
N ALA A 726 -49.77 -3.92 -33.54
CA ALA A 726 -51.03 -3.76 -34.23
C ALA A 726 -50.68 -3.11 -35.58
N GLY A 727 -51.06 -3.77 -36.66
CA GLY A 727 -50.72 -3.35 -38.01
C GLY A 727 -51.18 -1.93 -38.34
N VAL A 728 -50.40 -1.30 -39.21
CA VAL A 728 -50.91 -0.35 -40.21
C VAL A 728 -50.53 -0.91 -41.57
#